data_AF-A0A813B1U5-F1
#
_entry.id   AF-A0A813B1U5-F1
#
_cell.length_a   1.000
_cell.length_b   1.000
_cell.length_c   1.000
_cell.angle_alpha   90.00
_cell.angle_beta   90.00
_cell.angle_gamma   90.00
#
_symmetry.space_group_name_H-M   'P 1'
#
loop_
_entity.id
_entity.type
_entity.pdbx_description
1 polymer ?
#
loop_
_entity_poly.entity_id
_entity_poly.type
_entity_poly.pdbx_seq_one_letter_code
_entity_poly.pdbx_strand_id
1 'polypeptide(L)'
;MALWQCFRRFMGATVSIAHRPEDGEIFTGAKSFGSSAKEQSNKLFSEWTGTSVGSCKGERGLGRQRDIFPVPLPELWPESVPCKEEFCSIRLVILHCCLSALNFLAVDFNAARSQPSRCAATASQRAVTNHVARRCAGFLHRLAEACPPNFDWTSGFGRYESAEKSCGLELKAEAVDIPAQAGTCDPSPLLSDDLLQAVSDVESLFSRELSYTLQTPGPKGKDRSEYIKLVLRQLDCGKVRLRLRVRAVAEVFPVAKTTPGRQREVWNGSLISDTAAQPPKPRFLANPACFVDIHAQNGETLYFSKRDVSTCFDVIQAPDAMQEWFGQPAVTLRELARFSNKSLAELVEFVVDRETAHLQLDAKLYPASTVWRMGFSWSSAVAQDCTVSCCLQSGVPETAFLCMEQPLPLDQSELCGVATDDTIFVHRSQAHAQERMAQLDAAMMQAGMPKNAEKDVNWESSMAALGCQLFADPPAVEPNSAKLFGLFAALVGLLLKPTASPKALSKALGVSQWFCLLQRPMFSIFDKVYDFVRDSNQSAQISLPPAVANELAVATFLMPLLGADLSRDFLCKITASDACPEYGFGVSSLRCSRETARSISQLAERHGDYVRLYCRPGDPLEKDRLGKPHRLPFSQQDFRCVLSKR
;
A
#
# COMPACT_ATOMS: atom_id res chain seq x y z
N MET A 1 -10.27 18.85 -19.54
CA MET A 1 -9.44 19.27 -20.70
C MET A 1 -8.04 18.64 -20.70
N ALA A 2 -7.28 18.65 -19.59
CA ALA A 2 -5.96 18.01 -19.50
C ALA A 2 -5.99 16.49 -19.72
N LEU A 3 -6.87 15.75 -19.02
CA LEU A 3 -7.06 14.30 -19.22
C LEU A 3 -7.43 13.95 -20.68
N TRP A 4 -8.24 14.81 -21.32
CA TRP A 4 -8.64 14.68 -22.73
C TRP A 4 -7.49 14.94 -23.70
N GLN A 5 -6.69 15.99 -23.50
CA GLN A 5 -5.47 16.25 -24.29
C GLN A 5 -4.42 15.14 -24.09
N CYS A 6 -4.35 14.55 -22.88
CA CYS A 6 -3.48 13.43 -22.54
C CYS A 6 -3.90 12.14 -23.25
N PHE A 7 -5.19 11.80 -23.22
CA PHE A 7 -5.71 10.65 -23.98
C PHE A 7 -5.70 10.87 -25.49
N ARG A 8 -5.84 12.11 -25.97
CA ARG A 8 -5.71 12.44 -27.40
C ARG A 8 -4.26 12.29 -27.89
N ARG A 9 -3.26 12.57 -27.05
CA ARG A 9 -1.85 12.23 -27.32
C ARG A 9 -1.59 10.72 -27.24
N PHE A 10 -2.21 10.02 -26.29
CA PHE A 10 -2.17 8.55 -26.18
C PHE A 10 -2.76 7.84 -27.39
N MET A 11 -3.91 8.31 -27.90
CA MET A 11 -4.57 7.79 -29.11
C MET A 11 -3.88 8.26 -30.40
N GLY A 12 -3.30 9.46 -30.40
CA GLY A 12 -2.59 10.03 -31.56
C GLY A 12 -1.15 9.53 -31.76
N ALA A 13 -0.50 8.99 -30.72
CA ALA A 13 0.84 8.39 -30.81
C ALA A 13 0.83 6.95 -31.34
N THR A 14 -0.31 6.26 -31.24
CA THR A 14 -0.55 4.85 -31.64
C THR A 14 -1.39 4.73 -32.91
N VAL A 15 -2.09 5.80 -33.30
CA VAL A 15 -2.76 5.89 -34.59
C VAL A 15 -2.36 7.20 -35.26
N SER A 16 -1.50 7.10 -36.28
CA SER A 16 -1.32 8.19 -37.25
C SER A 16 -2.62 8.33 -38.06
N ILE A 17 -3.59 9.07 -37.52
CA ILE A 17 -4.80 9.42 -38.25
C ILE A 17 -4.50 10.70 -39.04
N ALA A 18 -4.24 10.52 -40.33
CA ALA A 18 -4.35 11.59 -41.30
C ALA A 18 -5.83 12.00 -41.40
N HIS A 19 -6.24 13.07 -40.72
CA HIS A 19 -7.23 14.06 -41.17
C HIS A 19 -7.43 15.13 -40.08
N ARG A 20 -7.11 16.39 -40.42
CA ARG A 20 -7.53 17.58 -39.66
C ARG A 20 -9.00 17.86 -40.01
N PRO A 21 -9.89 18.11 -39.04
CA PRO A 21 -11.10 18.88 -39.31
C PRO A 21 -10.82 20.36 -39.03
N GLU A 22 -10.82 21.15 -40.09
CA GLU A 22 -11.10 22.58 -40.00
C GLU A 22 -12.61 22.76 -39.76
N ASP A 23 -12.94 23.77 -38.96
CA ASP A 23 -14.27 24.38 -38.79
C ASP A 23 -15.40 23.61 -38.08
N GLY A 24 -15.68 24.04 -36.85
CA GLY A 24 -17.00 24.61 -36.50
C GLY A 24 -18.26 23.75 -36.46
N GLU A 25 -18.25 22.45 -36.77
CA GLU A 25 -19.48 21.64 -36.71
C GLU A 25 -19.66 20.86 -35.40
N ILE A 26 -20.82 21.08 -34.76
CA ILE A 26 -21.32 20.31 -33.62
C ILE A 26 -21.61 18.89 -34.12
N PHE A 27 -20.80 17.92 -33.68
CA PHE A 27 -20.91 16.50 -34.04
C PHE A 27 -22.27 15.91 -33.61
N THR A 28 -23.21 15.81 -34.53
CA THR A 28 -24.39 14.93 -34.44
C THR A 28 -24.01 13.52 -34.89
N GLY A 29 -23.14 12.85 -34.13
CA GLY A 29 -22.46 11.62 -34.59
C GLY A 29 -22.17 10.57 -33.53
N ALA A 30 -23.11 10.27 -32.62
CA ALA A 30 -22.90 9.24 -31.59
C ALA A 30 -22.63 7.82 -32.15
N LYS A 31 -23.13 7.50 -33.35
CA LYS A 31 -22.95 6.18 -33.98
C LYS A 31 -21.60 5.99 -34.68
N SER A 32 -21.00 7.04 -35.25
CA SER A 32 -19.70 6.94 -35.94
C SER A 32 -18.51 6.93 -34.97
N PHE A 33 -18.69 7.49 -33.77
CA PHE A 33 -17.68 7.47 -32.71
C PHE A 33 -17.55 6.09 -32.05
N GLY A 34 -18.66 5.35 -31.90
CA GLY A 34 -18.70 4.04 -31.23
C GLY A 34 -17.96 2.92 -31.98
N SER A 35 -18.09 2.86 -33.31
CA SER A 35 -17.36 1.88 -34.14
C SER A 35 -15.87 2.17 -34.20
N SER A 36 -15.49 3.45 -34.35
CA SER A 36 -14.10 3.92 -34.36
C SER A 36 -13.39 3.68 -33.02
N ALA A 37 -14.05 3.96 -31.90
CA ALA A 37 -13.49 3.72 -30.56
C ALA A 37 -13.26 2.23 -30.26
N LYS A 38 -14.16 1.35 -30.74
CA LYS A 38 -14.02 -0.11 -30.60
C LYS A 38 -12.83 -0.65 -31.39
N GLU A 39 -12.65 -0.22 -32.64
CA GLU A 39 -11.51 -0.61 -33.47
C GLU A 39 -10.19 -0.08 -32.90
N GLN A 40 -10.17 1.18 -32.45
CA GLN A 40 -8.99 1.80 -31.84
C GLN A 40 -8.60 1.14 -30.52
N SER A 41 -9.56 0.87 -29.62
CA SER A 41 -9.27 0.24 -28.33
C SER A 41 -8.78 -1.21 -28.49
N ASN A 42 -9.36 -1.94 -29.45
CA ASN A 42 -8.88 -3.27 -29.80
C ASN A 42 -7.46 -3.22 -30.37
N LYS A 43 -7.17 -2.28 -31.28
CA LYS A 43 -5.82 -2.08 -31.85
C LYS A 43 -4.80 -1.72 -30.78
N LEU A 44 -5.13 -0.82 -29.85
CA LEU A 44 -4.27 -0.42 -28.75
C LEU A 44 -3.95 -1.57 -27.80
N PHE A 45 -4.98 -2.27 -27.35
CA PHE A 45 -4.79 -3.42 -26.48
C PHE A 45 -3.97 -4.51 -27.17
N SER A 46 -4.29 -4.78 -28.44
CA SER A 46 -3.55 -5.69 -29.32
C SER A 46 -2.08 -5.32 -29.48
N GLU A 47 -1.76 -4.02 -29.59
CA GLU A 47 -0.40 -3.52 -29.70
C GLU A 47 0.39 -3.71 -28.39
N TRP A 48 -0.24 -3.46 -27.24
CA TRP A 48 0.43 -3.70 -25.96
C TRP A 48 0.64 -5.18 -25.67
N THR A 49 -0.30 -6.03 -26.05
CA THR A 49 -0.20 -7.47 -25.79
C THR A 49 0.52 -8.24 -26.89
N GLY A 50 0.79 -7.61 -28.05
CA GLY A 50 1.38 -8.25 -29.22
C GLY A 50 0.43 -9.21 -29.93
N THR A 51 -0.89 -9.01 -29.84
CA THR A 51 -1.91 -9.99 -30.25
C THR A 51 -2.88 -9.40 -31.27
N SER A 52 -3.09 -10.02 -32.42
CA SER A 52 -4.09 -9.55 -33.39
C SER A 52 -5.52 -9.96 -32.98
N VAL A 53 -6.34 -9.01 -32.53
CA VAL A 53 -7.79 -9.23 -32.39
C VAL A 53 -8.42 -9.18 -33.78
N GLY A 54 -8.63 -10.34 -34.41
CA GLY A 54 -9.15 -10.45 -35.76
C GLY A 54 -10.54 -9.81 -35.94
N SER A 55 -10.69 -8.97 -36.97
CA SER A 55 -11.98 -8.57 -37.54
C SER A 55 -12.37 -9.58 -38.62
N CYS A 56 -13.56 -10.20 -38.56
CA CYS A 56 -14.08 -10.96 -39.70
C CYS A 56 -15.62 -11.09 -39.72
N LYS A 57 -16.15 -11.02 -40.95
CA LYS A 57 -17.54 -11.23 -41.36
C LYS A 57 -17.83 -12.73 -41.54
N GLY A 58 -18.90 -13.29 -40.96
CA GLY A 58 -19.42 -14.62 -41.35
C GLY A 58 -20.11 -15.47 -40.28
N GLU A 59 -21.38 -15.82 -40.59
CA GLU A 59 -22.31 -16.89 -40.15
C GLU A 59 -22.68 -17.22 -38.69
N ARG A 60 -24.01 -17.34 -38.47
CA ARG A 60 -24.75 -17.44 -37.20
C ARG A 60 -24.98 -18.91 -36.79
N GLY A 61 -24.34 -19.35 -35.71
CA GLY A 61 -24.71 -20.58 -35.00
C GLY A 61 -25.36 -20.26 -33.66
N LEU A 62 -26.66 -20.57 -33.51
CA LEU A 62 -27.46 -20.37 -32.28
C LEU A 62 -27.20 -21.51 -31.27
N GLY A 63 -26.05 -21.48 -30.58
CA GLY A 63 -25.79 -22.33 -29.41
C GLY A 63 -26.06 -21.57 -28.10
N ARG A 64 -26.52 -22.27 -27.05
CA ARG A 64 -26.63 -21.69 -25.69
C ARG A 64 -25.21 -21.43 -25.14
N GLN A 65 -24.76 -20.17 -25.16
CA GLN A 65 -23.52 -19.75 -24.50
C GLN A 65 -23.73 -19.75 -22.97
N ARG A 66 -23.08 -20.70 -22.27
CA ARG A 66 -23.11 -20.81 -20.80
C ARG A 66 -22.02 -19.97 -20.12
N ASP A 67 -20.97 -19.62 -20.86
CA ASP A 67 -19.80 -18.92 -20.31
C ASP A 67 -20.00 -17.40 -20.30
N ILE A 68 -19.55 -16.77 -19.21
CA ILE A 68 -19.55 -15.30 -19.07
C ILE A 68 -18.52 -14.70 -20.04
N PHE A 69 -17.37 -15.35 -20.18
CA PHE A 69 -16.29 -14.92 -21.05
C PHE A 69 -16.37 -15.63 -22.42
N PRO A 70 -15.94 -14.96 -23.50
CA PRO A 70 -15.53 -13.57 -23.54
C PRO A 70 -16.73 -12.62 -23.45
N VAL A 71 -16.60 -11.55 -22.68
CA VAL A 71 -17.60 -10.47 -22.58
C VAL A 71 -17.50 -9.61 -23.84
N PRO A 72 -18.59 -9.43 -24.61
CA PRO A 72 -18.58 -8.59 -25.80
C PRO A 72 -18.26 -7.13 -25.47
N LEU A 73 -17.49 -6.47 -26.33
CA LEU A 73 -17.22 -5.04 -26.20
C LEU A 73 -18.45 -4.23 -26.67
N PRO A 74 -19.04 -3.38 -25.81
CA PRO A 74 -20.22 -2.63 -26.17
C PRO A 74 -19.87 -1.51 -27.17
N GLU A 75 -20.78 -1.20 -28.09
CA GLU A 75 -20.58 -0.11 -29.06
C GLU A 75 -20.85 1.26 -28.46
N LEU A 76 -21.68 1.32 -27.42
CA LEU A 76 -22.08 2.53 -26.71
C LEU A 76 -21.88 2.35 -25.21
N TRP A 77 -21.71 3.46 -24.52
CA TRP A 77 -21.71 3.47 -23.07
C TRP A 77 -23.08 3.00 -22.54
N PRO A 78 -23.16 2.14 -21.51
CA PRO A 78 -24.45 1.67 -21.02
C PRO A 78 -25.32 2.80 -20.47
N GLU A 79 -26.52 2.97 -21.01
CA GLU A 79 -27.45 4.06 -20.67
C GLU A 79 -27.78 4.11 -19.17
N SER A 80 -27.86 2.94 -18.53
CA SER A 80 -28.15 2.82 -17.09
C SER A 80 -27.01 3.25 -16.16
N VAL A 81 -25.83 3.59 -16.70
CA VAL A 81 -24.64 3.91 -15.92
C VAL A 81 -24.31 5.40 -16.07
N PRO A 82 -24.52 6.22 -15.03
CA PRO A 82 -24.18 7.63 -15.10
C PRO A 82 -22.67 7.81 -15.25
N CYS A 83 -22.27 8.71 -16.15
CA CYS A 83 -20.88 9.10 -16.35
C CYS A 83 -20.88 10.54 -16.87
N LYS A 84 -20.04 11.41 -16.27
CA LYS A 84 -19.99 12.83 -16.64
C LYS A 84 -19.67 12.99 -18.13
N GLU A 85 -20.34 13.93 -18.80
CA GLU A 85 -20.17 14.19 -20.24
C GLU A 85 -18.75 14.64 -20.60
N GLU A 86 -18.00 15.23 -19.68
CA GLU A 86 -16.58 15.55 -19.86
C GLU A 86 -15.70 14.31 -20.16
N PHE A 87 -16.19 13.10 -19.84
CA PHE A 87 -15.53 11.83 -20.14
C PHE A 87 -16.10 11.11 -21.38
N CYS A 88 -17.03 11.73 -22.12
CA CYS A 88 -17.80 11.08 -23.19
C CYS A 88 -16.93 10.34 -24.22
N SER A 89 -15.75 10.89 -24.45
CA SER A 89 -14.81 10.47 -25.45
C SER A 89 -13.73 9.50 -24.97
N ILE A 90 -13.61 9.30 -23.65
CA ILE A 90 -12.67 8.33 -23.05
C ILE A 90 -13.35 7.17 -22.31
N ARG A 91 -14.58 7.36 -21.84
CA ARG A 91 -15.32 6.36 -21.05
C ARG A 91 -15.38 5.01 -21.76
N LEU A 92 -15.63 5.02 -23.06
CA LEU A 92 -15.73 3.78 -23.85
C LEU A 92 -14.38 3.07 -24.01
N VAL A 93 -13.28 3.81 -24.20
CA VAL A 93 -11.93 3.24 -24.36
C VAL A 93 -11.48 2.53 -23.08
N ILE A 94 -11.65 3.17 -21.92
CA ILE A 94 -11.28 2.56 -20.63
C ILE A 94 -12.14 1.34 -20.33
N LEU A 95 -13.44 1.40 -20.63
CA LEU A 95 -14.32 0.23 -20.53
C LEU A 95 -13.85 -0.90 -21.45
N HIS A 96 -13.47 -0.60 -22.69
CA HIS A 96 -12.95 -1.60 -23.62
C HIS A 96 -11.65 -2.21 -23.14
N CYS A 97 -10.68 -1.40 -22.70
CA CYS A 97 -9.41 -1.91 -22.19
C CYS A 97 -9.61 -2.83 -20.97
N CYS A 98 -10.51 -2.45 -20.05
CA CYS A 98 -10.83 -3.27 -18.87
C CYS A 98 -11.50 -4.60 -19.27
N LEU A 99 -12.50 -4.57 -20.16
CA LEU A 99 -13.15 -5.80 -20.65
C LEU A 99 -12.19 -6.69 -21.46
N SER A 100 -11.31 -6.09 -22.27
CA SER A 100 -10.27 -6.82 -23.01
C SER A 100 -9.26 -7.45 -22.07
N ALA A 101 -8.84 -6.76 -21.01
CA ALA A 101 -7.97 -7.32 -19.97
C ALA A 101 -8.64 -8.51 -19.25
N LEU A 102 -9.92 -8.41 -18.89
CA LEU A 102 -10.68 -9.53 -18.32
C LEU A 102 -10.76 -10.73 -19.28
N ASN A 103 -11.07 -10.47 -20.56
CA ASN A 103 -11.14 -11.51 -21.58
C ASN A 103 -9.79 -12.19 -21.82
N PHE A 104 -8.70 -11.41 -21.84
CA PHE A 104 -7.34 -11.91 -22.04
C PHE A 104 -6.86 -12.75 -20.85
N LEU A 105 -7.17 -12.31 -19.63
CA LEU A 105 -6.92 -13.08 -18.41
C LEU A 105 -7.74 -14.38 -18.39
N ALA A 106 -9.00 -14.35 -18.82
CA ALA A 106 -9.87 -15.53 -18.87
C ALA A 106 -9.37 -16.63 -19.83
N VAL A 107 -8.51 -16.27 -20.80
CA VAL A 107 -7.87 -17.21 -21.72
C VAL A 107 -6.40 -17.47 -21.38
N ASP A 108 -5.97 -17.15 -20.16
CA ASP A 108 -4.63 -17.42 -19.64
C ASP A 108 -3.54 -16.75 -20.50
N PHE A 109 -3.74 -15.46 -20.81
CA PHE A 109 -2.85 -14.65 -21.65
C PHE A 109 -2.60 -15.22 -23.05
N ASN A 110 -3.42 -16.19 -23.48
CA ASN A 110 -3.29 -16.82 -24.79
C ASN A 110 -4.28 -16.21 -25.78
N ALA A 111 -3.84 -15.22 -26.55
CA ALA A 111 -4.72 -14.54 -27.49
C ALA A 111 -5.23 -15.43 -28.63
N ALA A 112 -4.55 -16.53 -28.96
CA ALA A 112 -5.08 -17.49 -29.94
C ALA A 112 -6.37 -18.16 -29.44
N ARG A 113 -6.59 -18.20 -28.12
CA ARG A 113 -7.82 -18.68 -27.48
C ARG A 113 -8.88 -17.58 -27.30
N SER A 114 -8.53 -16.31 -27.50
CA SER A 114 -9.46 -15.19 -27.44
C SER A 114 -10.28 -15.10 -28.74
N GLN A 115 -11.40 -15.84 -28.80
CA GLN A 115 -12.35 -15.70 -29.91
C GLN A 115 -13.33 -14.54 -29.64
N PRO A 116 -13.64 -13.68 -30.62
CA PRO A 116 -14.71 -12.70 -30.46
C PRO A 116 -16.04 -13.40 -30.19
N SER A 117 -16.82 -12.93 -29.22
CA SER A 117 -18.18 -13.42 -29.01
C SER A 117 -19.02 -13.15 -30.26
N ARG A 118 -19.55 -14.22 -30.88
CA ARG A 118 -20.32 -14.19 -32.13
C ARG A 118 -21.83 -13.93 -31.91
N CYS A 119 -22.24 -13.79 -30.65
CA CYS A 119 -23.65 -13.70 -30.25
C CYS A 119 -23.95 -12.38 -29.52
N ALA A 120 -25.23 -11.99 -29.53
CA ALA A 120 -25.71 -10.88 -28.70
C ALA A 120 -25.35 -11.15 -27.23
N ALA A 121 -24.86 -10.11 -26.54
CA ALA A 121 -24.46 -10.22 -25.14
C ALA A 121 -25.59 -10.85 -24.31
N THR A 122 -25.30 -11.90 -23.56
CA THR A 122 -26.26 -12.52 -22.63
C THR A 122 -26.65 -11.55 -21.52
N ALA A 123 -27.72 -11.85 -20.77
CA ALA A 123 -28.11 -11.04 -19.62
C ALA A 123 -26.98 -10.91 -18.58
N SER A 124 -26.26 -12.01 -18.33
CA SER A 124 -25.10 -12.03 -17.43
C SER A 124 -23.93 -11.18 -17.97
N GLN A 125 -23.63 -11.27 -19.26
CA GLN A 125 -22.60 -10.43 -19.90
C GLN A 125 -22.96 -8.95 -19.80
N ARG A 126 -24.21 -8.57 -20.05
CA ARG A 126 -24.67 -7.18 -19.87
C ARG A 126 -24.56 -6.71 -18.41
N ALA A 127 -24.86 -7.58 -17.44
CA ALA A 127 -24.69 -7.26 -16.02
C ALA A 127 -23.20 -7.00 -15.68
N VAL A 128 -22.28 -7.81 -16.21
CA VAL A 128 -20.84 -7.59 -16.08
C VAL A 128 -20.43 -6.28 -16.73
N THR A 129 -20.84 -6.02 -17.99
CA THR A 129 -20.55 -4.75 -18.68
C THR A 129 -21.04 -3.54 -17.87
N ASN A 130 -22.26 -3.58 -17.32
CA ASN A 130 -22.81 -2.50 -16.50
C ASN A 130 -22.05 -2.31 -15.18
N HIS A 131 -21.57 -3.40 -14.58
CA HIS A 131 -20.74 -3.33 -13.37
C HIS A 131 -19.38 -2.71 -13.69
N VAL A 132 -18.68 -3.21 -14.71
CA VAL A 132 -17.37 -2.69 -15.13
C VAL A 132 -17.49 -1.21 -15.54
N ALA A 133 -18.53 -0.83 -16.28
CA ALA A 133 -18.77 0.56 -16.65
C ALA A 133 -18.95 1.47 -15.41
N ARG A 134 -19.68 1.04 -14.38
CA ARG A 134 -19.79 1.79 -13.11
C ARG A 134 -18.43 1.99 -12.44
N ARG A 135 -17.62 0.93 -12.39
CA ARG A 135 -16.27 0.99 -11.82
C ARG A 135 -15.34 1.90 -12.64
N CYS A 136 -15.42 1.85 -13.97
CA CYS A 136 -14.69 2.75 -14.87
C CYS A 136 -15.11 4.22 -14.71
N ALA A 137 -16.40 4.51 -14.53
CA ALA A 137 -16.86 5.88 -14.28
C ALA A 137 -16.27 6.47 -12.98
N GLY A 138 -16.32 5.71 -11.88
CA GLY A 138 -15.71 6.13 -10.62
C GLY A 138 -14.18 6.28 -10.73
N PHE A 139 -13.52 5.37 -11.45
CA PHE A 139 -12.08 5.46 -11.72
C PHE A 139 -11.71 6.73 -12.49
N LEU A 140 -12.45 7.08 -13.55
CA LEU A 140 -12.21 8.30 -14.34
C LEU A 140 -12.37 9.57 -13.50
N HIS A 141 -13.36 9.60 -12.60
CA HIS A 141 -13.53 10.71 -11.66
C HIS A 141 -12.29 10.87 -10.77
N ARG A 142 -11.82 9.77 -10.17
CA ARG A 142 -10.64 9.78 -9.30
C ARG A 142 -9.37 10.20 -10.04
N LEU A 143 -9.19 9.73 -11.28
CA LEU A 143 -8.07 10.17 -12.11
C LEU A 143 -8.15 11.66 -12.43
N ALA A 144 -9.34 12.18 -12.73
CA ALA A 144 -9.54 13.60 -13.03
C ALA A 144 -9.24 14.50 -11.83
N GLU A 145 -9.68 14.11 -10.63
CA GLU A 145 -9.41 14.83 -9.38
C GLU A 145 -7.93 14.79 -8.99
N ALA A 146 -7.25 13.67 -9.26
CA ALA A 146 -5.85 13.48 -8.90
C ALA A 146 -4.84 13.95 -9.96
N CYS A 147 -5.30 14.28 -11.18
CA CYS A 147 -4.42 14.66 -12.28
C CYS A 147 -3.78 16.03 -12.02
N PRO A 148 -2.44 16.13 -11.98
CA PRO A 148 -1.77 17.42 -11.90
C PRO A 148 -2.03 18.23 -13.19
N PRO A 149 -2.05 19.57 -13.11
CA PRO A 149 -2.28 20.42 -14.29
C PRO A 149 -1.21 20.26 -15.38
N ASN A 150 0.04 19.93 -15.03
CA ASN A 150 1.20 19.83 -15.95
C ASN A 150 1.91 18.47 -15.84
N PHE A 151 1.17 17.36 -15.96
CA PHE A 151 1.76 16.03 -15.83
C PHE A 151 2.31 15.46 -17.15
N ASP A 152 3.57 15.01 -17.13
CA ASP A 152 4.20 14.30 -18.25
C ASP A 152 4.15 12.78 -18.06
N TRP A 153 3.37 12.12 -18.92
CA TRP A 153 3.18 10.67 -18.90
C TRP A 153 4.39 9.90 -19.44
N THR A 154 5.16 10.51 -20.34
CA THR A 154 6.31 9.82 -20.98
C THR A 154 7.47 9.61 -19.99
N SER A 155 7.53 10.43 -18.95
CA SER A 155 8.48 10.32 -17.85
C SER A 155 7.82 9.82 -16.55
N GLY A 156 6.54 9.44 -16.58
CA GLY A 156 5.79 9.04 -15.38
C GLY A 156 6.42 7.86 -14.63
N PHE A 157 7.02 6.90 -15.36
CA PHE A 157 7.76 5.79 -14.76
C PHE A 157 9.14 6.20 -14.22
N GLY A 158 9.70 7.31 -14.73
CA GLY A 158 11.00 7.84 -14.35
C GLY A 158 11.15 8.11 -12.85
N ARG A 159 10.04 8.37 -12.14
CA ARG A 159 10.04 8.51 -10.67
C ARG A 159 10.44 7.25 -9.90
N TYR A 160 10.25 6.07 -10.51
CA TYR A 160 10.67 4.79 -9.92
C TYR A 160 12.12 4.47 -10.27
N GLU A 161 12.55 4.87 -11.47
CA GLU A 161 13.94 4.77 -11.97
C GLU A 161 14.89 5.72 -11.25
N SER A 162 14.42 6.91 -10.91
CA SER A 162 15.16 7.77 -10.00
C SER A 162 15.35 7.00 -8.70
N ALA A 163 16.60 6.65 -8.39
CA ALA A 163 17.03 6.74 -7.02
C ALA A 163 16.57 8.12 -6.59
N GLU A 164 15.73 8.22 -5.56
CA GLU A 164 15.61 9.51 -4.87
C GLU A 164 17.04 9.95 -4.66
N LYS A 165 17.47 11.01 -5.35
CA LYS A 165 18.79 11.60 -5.13
C LYS A 165 18.71 12.33 -3.79
N SER A 166 18.46 11.57 -2.72
CA SER A 166 18.79 11.92 -1.35
C SER A 166 20.28 12.23 -1.27
N CYS A 167 21.06 11.49 -2.06
CA CYS A 167 22.47 11.76 -2.34
C CYS A 167 22.58 12.96 -3.30
N GLY A 168 22.50 14.18 -2.75
CA GLY A 168 22.66 15.43 -3.49
C GLY A 168 21.81 16.60 -3.02
N LEU A 169 20.87 16.39 -2.09
CA LEU A 169 20.18 17.49 -1.43
C LEU A 169 21.12 18.08 -0.36
N GLU A 170 21.42 19.38 -0.47
CA GLU A 170 22.18 20.07 0.58
C GLU A 170 21.40 20.05 1.90
N LEU A 171 22.09 19.71 2.98
CA LEU A 171 21.49 19.69 4.32
C LEU A 171 21.22 21.13 4.76
N LYS A 172 20.01 21.38 5.26
CA LYS A 172 19.64 22.68 5.83
C LYS A 172 19.05 22.43 7.21
N ALA A 173 19.78 22.81 8.25
CA ALA A 173 19.42 22.51 9.62
C ALA A 173 18.00 22.96 9.94
N GLU A 174 17.64 24.21 9.62
CA GLU A 174 16.32 24.80 9.89
C GLU A 174 15.18 24.18 9.08
N ALA A 175 15.49 23.50 7.98
CA ALA A 175 14.49 22.81 7.17
C ALA A 175 14.11 21.45 7.77
N VAL A 176 14.94 20.88 8.65
CA VAL A 176 14.69 19.59 9.29
C VAL A 176 13.71 19.75 10.44
N ASP A 177 12.63 18.98 10.39
CA ASP A 177 11.63 18.90 11.45
C ASP A 177 12.21 18.17 12.66
N ILE A 178 12.11 18.81 13.83
CA ILE A 178 12.48 18.26 15.14
C ILE A 178 11.32 18.51 16.10
N PRO A 179 11.11 17.65 17.11
CA PRO A 179 10.08 17.89 18.11
C PRO A 179 10.48 19.06 19.03
N ALA A 180 9.49 19.62 19.72
CA ALA A 180 9.74 20.61 20.77
C ALA A 180 10.56 20.00 21.93
N GLN A 181 10.22 18.77 22.29
CA GLN A 181 10.93 17.94 23.27
C GLN A 181 10.91 16.50 22.76
N ALA A 182 12.07 15.84 22.77
CA ALA A 182 12.22 14.45 22.37
C ALA A 182 12.18 13.51 23.59
N GLY A 183 11.87 12.25 23.36
CA GLY A 183 11.88 11.21 24.41
C GLY A 183 10.87 11.47 25.52
N THR A 184 9.71 12.05 25.18
CA THR A 184 8.63 12.35 26.13
C THR A 184 7.84 11.11 26.56
N CYS A 185 7.95 10.01 25.81
CA CYS A 185 7.32 8.73 26.08
C CYS A 185 8.36 7.72 26.58
N ASP A 186 8.22 7.26 27.82
CA ASP A 186 8.87 6.04 28.29
C ASP A 186 8.07 4.85 27.73
N PRO A 187 8.64 4.03 26.83
CA PRO A 187 7.91 2.91 26.24
C PRO A 187 7.71 1.76 27.23
N SER A 188 8.53 1.64 28.29
CA SER A 188 8.57 0.46 29.16
C SER A 188 7.20 -0.03 29.67
N PRO A 189 6.29 0.84 30.16
CA PRO A 189 4.95 0.41 30.61
C PRO A 189 3.95 0.14 29.47
N LEU A 190 4.33 0.42 28.21
CA LEU A 190 3.48 0.29 27.03
C LEU A 190 3.87 -0.91 26.16
N LEU A 191 5.05 -1.50 26.37
CA LEU A 191 5.48 -2.67 25.62
C LEU A 191 4.89 -3.95 26.22
N SER A 192 4.58 -4.91 25.36
CA SER A 192 4.36 -6.30 25.73
C SER A 192 5.60 -6.89 26.39
N ASP A 193 5.40 -7.84 27.30
CA ASP A 193 6.48 -8.47 28.07
C ASP A 193 7.59 -9.04 27.17
N ASP A 194 7.21 -9.73 26.09
CA ASP A 194 8.15 -10.30 25.12
C ASP A 194 9.02 -9.23 24.45
N LEU A 195 8.39 -8.12 24.03
CA LEU A 195 9.10 -7.02 23.35
C LEU A 195 9.97 -6.26 24.34
N LEU A 196 9.48 -5.99 25.55
CA LEU A 196 10.23 -5.36 26.63
C LEU A 196 11.47 -6.17 26.98
N GLN A 197 11.33 -7.49 27.14
CA GLN A 197 12.44 -8.40 27.41
C GLN A 197 13.48 -8.33 26.30
N ALA A 198 13.06 -8.39 25.04
CA ALA A 198 13.95 -8.36 23.89
C ALA A 198 14.73 -7.04 23.77
N VAL A 199 14.11 -5.89 24.00
CA VAL A 199 14.78 -4.58 23.88
C VAL A 199 15.57 -4.19 25.13
N SER A 200 15.32 -4.85 26.27
CA SER A 200 16.09 -4.65 27.51
C SER A 200 17.44 -5.37 27.49
N ASP A 201 17.54 -6.50 26.78
CA ASP A 201 18.79 -7.26 26.60
C ASP A 201 19.49 -6.89 25.29
N VAL A 202 20.08 -5.70 25.26
CA VAL A 202 20.75 -5.15 24.07
C VAL A 202 21.90 -6.05 23.58
N GLU A 203 22.60 -6.76 24.47
CA GLU A 203 23.72 -7.61 24.08
C GLU A 203 23.26 -8.88 23.34
N SER A 204 22.06 -9.42 23.62
CA SER A 204 21.49 -10.50 22.80
C SER A 204 20.89 -10.00 21.50
N LEU A 205 20.49 -8.72 21.45
CA LEU A 205 19.97 -8.10 20.24
C LEU A 205 21.03 -7.97 19.14
N PHE A 206 22.27 -7.66 19.50
CA PHE A 206 23.36 -7.47 18.55
C PHE A 206 24.35 -8.62 18.58
N SER A 207 24.48 -9.33 17.46
CA SER A 207 25.38 -10.48 17.36
C SER A 207 26.87 -10.12 17.24
N ARG A 208 27.20 -8.88 16.86
CA ARG A 208 28.55 -8.39 16.56
C ARG A 208 28.68 -6.88 16.78
N GLU A 209 29.84 -6.44 17.25
CA GLU A 209 30.18 -5.01 17.27
C GLU A 209 30.46 -4.47 15.87
N LEU A 210 30.14 -3.18 15.66
CA LEU A 210 30.28 -2.48 14.39
C LEU A 210 31.37 -1.40 14.43
N SER A 211 32.50 -1.69 15.08
CA SER A 211 33.60 -0.73 15.29
C SER A 211 34.18 -0.13 14.01
N TYR A 212 34.10 -0.83 12.87
CA TYR A 212 34.51 -0.28 11.57
C TYR A 212 33.64 0.90 11.12
N THR A 213 32.37 0.96 11.56
CA THR A 213 31.45 2.06 11.24
C THR A 213 31.81 3.36 11.96
N LEU A 214 32.67 3.32 12.99
CA LEU A 214 33.18 4.52 13.67
C LEU A 214 34.00 5.42 12.73
N GLN A 215 34.42 4.90 11.59
CA GLN A 215 35.12 5.61 10.53
C GLN A 215 34.18 6.16 9.44
N THR A 216 32.85 5.96 9.57
CA THR A 216 31.85 6.49 8.64
C THR A 216 32.07 8.00 8.46
N PRO A 217 32.35 8.46 7.24
CA PRO A 217 32.65 9.87 7.00
C PRO A 217 31.39 10.70 7.25
N GLY A 218 31.55 11.79 8.01
CA GLY A 218 30.49 12.78 8.17
C GLY A 218 30.32 13.69 6.94
N PRO A 219 29.26 14.51 6.94
CA PRO A 219 29.09 15.57 5.95
C PRO A 219 30.32 16.48 5.88
N LYS A 220 30.62 17.03 4.69
CA LYS A 220 31.81 17.87 4.43
C LYS A 220 31.40 19.28 3.98
N GLY A 221 32.33 20.23 4.06
CA GLY A 221 32.13 21.60 3.52
C GLY A 221 30.92 22.33 4.13
N LYS A 222 30.02 22.84 3.30
CA LYS A 222 28.81 23.55 3.75
C LYS A 222 27.87 22.62 4.53
N ASP A 223 27.67 21.39 4.07
CA ASP A 223 26.83 20.41 4.76
C ASP A 223 27.36 20.07 6.15
N ARG A 224 28.69 20.14 6.37
CA ARG A 224 29.25 20.00 7.72
C ARG A 224 28.76 21.07 8.68
N SER A 225 28.70 22.32 8.22
CA SER A 225 28.23 23.45 9.04
C SER A 225 26.74 23.30 9.39
N GLU A 226 25.92 22.90 8.42
CA GLU A 226 24.50 22.64 8.63
C GLU A 226 24.26 21.39 9.48
N TYR A 227 25.10 20.36 9.37
CA TYR A 227 25.07 19.20 10.24
C TYR A 227 25.34 19.58 11.71
N ILE A 228 26.35 20.39 11.98
CA ILE A 228 26.67 20.85 13.35
C ILE A 228 25.50 21.65 13.94
N LYS A 229 24.89 22.55 13.14
CA LYS A 229 23.69 23.29 13.56
C LYS A 229 22.51 22.36 13.85
N LEU A 230 22.31 21.33 13.03
CA LEU A 230 21.28 20.33 13.28
C LEU A 230 21.53 19.58 14.59
N VAL A 231 22.77 19.12 14.83
CA VAL A 231 23.15 18.47 16.09
C VAL A 231 22.88 19.37 17.28
N LEU A 232 23.22 20.66 17.22
CA LEU A 232 22.90 21.62 18.29
C LEU A 232 21.39 21.70 18.57
N ARG A 233 20.56 21.80 17.54
CA ARG A 233 19.10 21.81 17.68
C ARG A 233 18.57 20.49 18.29
N GLN A 234 19.17 19.36 17.92
CA GLN A 234 18.82 18.05 18.48
C GLN A 234 19.26 17.89 19.94
N LEU A 235 20.41 18.48 20.33
CA LEU A 235 20.87 18.52 21.71
C LEU A 235 19.88 19.32 22.58
N ASP A 236 19.46 20.48 22.07
CA ASP A 236 18.52 21.39 22.74
C ASP A 236 17.17 20.74 23.03
N CYS A 237 16.59 20.00 22.08
CA CYS A 237 15.31 19.31 22.31
C CYS A 237 15.46 17.95 22.99
N GLY A 238 16.69 17.50 23.29
CA GLY A 238 16.93 16.24 23.98
C GLY A 238 17.03 15.00 23.09
N LYS A 239 16.89 15.13 21.76
CA LYS A 239 16.87 14.00 20.79
C LYS A 239 18.20 13.23 20.74
N VAL A 240 19.30 13.92 21.00
CA VAL A 240 20.64 13.33 21.07
C VAL A 240 21.38 13.77 22.33
N ARG A 241 22.37 12.96 22.71
CA ARG A 241 23.42 13.31 23.68
C ARG A 241 24.78 13.04 23.07
N LEU A 242 25.82 13.65 23.62
CA LEU A 242 27.18 13.44 23.17
C LEU A 242 27.80 12.29 23.95
N ARG A 243 28.47 11.37 23.24
CA ARG A 243 29.22 10.27 23.84
C ARG A 243 30.66 10.28 23.34
N LEU A 244 31.59 9.94 24.23
CA LEU A 244 32.98 9.65 23.91
C LEU A 244 33.11 8.29 23.21
N ARG A 245 32.24 7.34 23.58
CA ARG A 245 32.25 5.97 23.03
C ARG A 245 30.86 5.59 22.52
N VAL A 246 30.83 5.01 21.33
CA VAL A 246 29.65 4.40 20.70
C VAL A 246 30.08 3.09 20.05
N ARG A 247 29.14 2.15 19.89
CA ARG A 247 29.38 0.84 19.28
C ARG A 247 29.13 0.83 17.77
N ALA A 248 28.32 1.77 17.28
CA ALA A 248 28.05 1.93 15.86
C ALA A 248 27.79 3.39 15.48
N VAL A 249 28.09 3.74 14.23
CA VAL A 249 27.79 5.06 13.64
C VAL A 249 27.17 4.87 12.26
N ALA A 250 26.01 5.46 12.05
CA ALA A 250 25.34 5.45 10.76
C ALA A 250 25.45 6.81 10.05
N GLU A 251 25.38 6.78 8.72
CA GLU A 251 25.37 7.99 7.89
C GLU A 251 24.10 8.81 8.14
N VAL A 252 24.23 10.13 8.06
CA VAL A 252 23.11 11.08 8.15
C VAL A 252 23.04 11.94 6.91
N PHE A 253 21.88 11.97 6.26
CA PHE A 253 21.63 12.80 5.08
C PHE A 253 20.17 13.28 5.03
N PRO A 254 19.88 14.41 4.35
CA PRO A 254 18.53 14.92 4.23
C PRO A 254 17.75 14.26 3.08
N VAL A 255 16.43 14.18 3.25
CA VAL A 255 15.47 13.97 2.14
C VAL A 255 14.41 15.05 2.16
N ALA A 256 13.87 15.41 1.00
CA ALA A 256 12.80 16.40 0.91
C ALA A 256 11.49 15.84 1.49
N LYS A 257 10.74 16.66 2.23
CA LYS A 257 9.34 16.38 2.52
C LYS A 257 8.47 16.74 1.31
N THR A 258 7.25 16.22 1.30
CA THR A 258 6.21 16.65 0.35
C THR A 258 5.93 18.15 0.44
N THR A 259 6.05 18.73 1.64
CA THR A 259 6.01 20.18 1.85
C THR A 259 7.29 20.82 1.32
N PRO A 260 7.22 21.70 0.30
CA PRO A 260 8.41 22.33 -0.29
C PRO A 260 9.26 23.06 0.75
N GLY A 261 10.57 22.90 0.66
CA GLY A 261 11.53 23.56 1.54
C GLY A 261 11.70 22.90 2.92
N ARG A 262 10.92 21.87 3.27
CA ARG A 262 11.12 21.07 4.49
C ARG A 262 11.88 19.79 4.20
N GLN A 263 12.66 19.33 5.16
CA GLN A 263 13.54 18.16 5.09
C GLN A 263 13.22 17.16 6.20
N ARG A 264 13.54 15.88 5.96
CA ARG A 264 13.69 14.85 7.00
C ARG A 264 15.17 14.50 7.10
N GLU A 265 15.65 14.38 8.32
CA GLU A 265 16.88 13.67 8.60
C GLU A 265 16.66 12.18 8.34
N VAL A 266 17.52 11.57 7.52
CA VAL A 266 17.62 10.12 7.39
C VAL A 266 18.85 9.67 8.14
N TRP A 267 18.67 8.73 9.06
CA TRP A 267 19.73 7.96 9.67
C TRP A 267 19.77 6.59 9.02
N ASN A 268 20.84 6.31 8.28
CA ASN A 268 20.93 5.08 7.50
C ASN A 268 21.35 3.89 8.37
N GLY A 269 20.40 3.39 9.15
CA GLY A 269 20.58 2.26 10.06
C GLY A 269 20.63 0.89 9.41
N SER A 270 20.78 0.77 8.08
CA SER A 270 20.73 -0.52 7.37
C SER A 270 21.76 -1.52 7.89
N LEU A 271 23.03 -1.14 7.94
CA LEU A 271 24.10 -2.00 8.47
C LEU A 271 23.89 -2.40 9.93
N ILE A 272 23.36 -1.49 10.75
CA ILE A 272 23.09 -1.73 12.17
C ILE A 272 21.90 -2.69 12.33
N SER A 273 20.87 -2.51 11.50
CA SER A 273 19.70 -3.38 11.44
C SER A 273 20.04 -4.79 10.97
N ASP A 274 20.98 -4.93 10.03
CA ASP A 274 21.43 -6.23 9.49
C ASP A 274 22.20 -7.05 10.55
N THR A 275 22.84 -6.39 11.53
CA THR A 275 23.51 -7.07 12.65
C THR A 275 22.62 -7.39 13.83
N ALA A 276 21.50 -6.68 13.94
CA ALA A 276 20.52 -6.90 14.99
C ALA A 276 19.71 -8.17 14.70
N ALA A 277 19.23 -8.83 15.75
CA ALA A 277 18.23 -9.87 15.63
C ALA A 277 17.00 -9.35 14.89
N GLN A 278 16.28 -10.23 14.21
CA GLN A 278 15.06 -9.84 13.51
C GLN A 278 13.99 -9.43 14.53
N PRO A 279 13.34 -8.25 14.39
CA PRO A 279 12.26 -7.86 15.26
C PRO A 279 11.08 -8.83 15.15
N PRO A 280 10.29 -8.99 16.24
CA PRO A 280 9.05 -9.75 16.16
C PRO A 280 8.08 -9.07 15.19
N LYS A 281 7.08 -9.83 14.75
CA LYS A 281 5.98 -9.27 13.97
C LYS A 281 5.21 -8.25 14.85
N PRO A 282 4.94 -7.03 14.37
CA PRO A 282 4.24 -6.03 15.16
C PRO A 282 2.83 -6.48 15.57
N ARG A 283 2.46 -6.24 16.82
CA ARG A 283 1.16 -6.63 17.40
C ARG A 283 0.02 -5.85 16.75
N PHE A 284 -1.06 -6.55 16.38
CA PHE A 284 -2.27 -5.98 15.75
C PHE A 284 -2.01 -5.09 14.52
N LEU A 285 -1.03 -5.44 13.69
CA LEU A 285 -0.68 -4.61 12.53
C LEU A 285 -1.80 -4.61 11.49
N ALA A 286 -2.45 -3.46 11.33
CA ALA A 286 -3.45 -3.25 10.30
C ALA A 286 -2.81 -3.11 8.91
N ASN A 287 -3.48 -3.64 7.90
CA ASN A 287 -3.15 -3.39 6.50
C ASN A 287 -4.44 -3.26 5.66
N PRO A 288 -4.37 -2.85 4.38
CA PRO A 288 -5.58 -2.66 3.56
C PRO A 288 -6.48 -3.89 3.42
N ALA A 289 -5.95 -5.11 3.56
CA ALA A 289 -6.75 -6.32 3.51
C ALA A 289 -7.74 -6.42 4.68
N CYS A 290 -7.52 -5.71 5.78
CA CYS A 290 -8.46 -5.66 6.90
C CYS A 290 -9.69 -4.78 6.57
N PHE A 291 -9.57 -3.79 5.69
CA PHE A 291 -10.69 -2.90 5.35
C PHE A 291 -11.82 -3.63 4.63
N VAL A 292 -11.50 -4.68 3.87
CA VAL A 292 -12.52 -5.43 3.13
C VAL A 292 -13.34 -6.37 4.03
N ASP A 293 -12.96 -6.48 5.30
CA ASP A 293 -13.67 -7.26 6.31
C ASP A 293 -14.61 -6.36 7.17
N ILE A 294 -14.64 -5.05 6.89
CA ILE A 294 -15.67 -4.13 7.39
C ILE A 294 -16.98 -4.47 6.68
N HIS A 295 -18.01 -4.82 7.45
CA HIS A 295 -19.33 -5.13 6.91
C HIS A 295 -20.28 -3.99 7.22
N ALA A 296 -20.67 -3.21 6.21
CA ALA A 296 -21.70 -2.19 6.35
C ALA A 296 -23.06 -2.74 5.89
N GLN A 297 -24.15 -2.39 6.57
CA GLN A 297 -25.48 -2.65 6.05
C GLN A 297 -25.84 -1.62 4.97
N ASN A 298 -26.73 -1.97 4.05
CA ASN A 298 -27.18 -1.03 3.04
C ASN A 298 -27.93 0.14 3.70
N GLY A 299 -27.48 1.37 3.45
CA GLY A 299 -28.00 2.58 4.10
C GLY A 299 -27.49 2.83 5.53
N GLU A 300 -26.60 1.97 6.06
CA GLU A 300 -25.92 2.23 7.33
C GLU A 300 -24.92 3.39 7.18
N THR A 301 -24.87 4.27 8.18
CA THR A 301 -23.89 5.35 8.24
C THR A 301 -22.68 4.90 9.02
N LEU A 302 -21.49 5.07 8.43
CA LEU A 302 -20.21 4.88 9.08
C LEU A 302 -19.57 6.23 9.39
N TYR A 303 -18.83 6.29 10.50
CA TYR A 303 -18.04 7.46 10.90
C TYR A 303 -16.58 7.04 11.02
N PHE A 304 -15.69 7.79 10.36
CA PHE A 304 -14.26 7.51 10.38
C PHE A 304 -13.52 8.52 11.25
N SER A 305 -12.61 8.02 12.08
CA SER A 305 -11.70 8.86 12.86
C SER A 305 -10.26 8.36 12.72
N LYS A 306 -9.30 9.29 12.83
CA LYS A 306 -7.87 8.96 12.77
C LYS A 306 -7.07 9.86 13.70
N ARG A 307 -6.01 9.29 14.26
CA ARG A 307 -4.91 9.99 14.94
C ARG A 307 -3.57 9.55 14.35
N ASP A 308 -2.61 10.47 14.40
CA ASP A 308 -1.22 10.32 13.98
C ASP A 308 -0.36 10.86 15.13
N VAL A 309 0.61 10.09 15.60
CA VAL A 309 1.51 10.56 16.67
C VAL A 309 2.55 11.51 16.06
N SER A 310 2.61 12.74 16.57
CA SER A 310 3.52 13.76 16.05
C SER A 310 4.97 13.35 16.27
N THR A 311 5.73 13.23 15.18
CA THR A 311 7.14 12.80 15.23
C THR A 311 7.35 11.53 16.05
N CYS A 312 6.50 10.51 15.87
CA CYS A 312 6.41 9.31 16.72
C CYS A 312 7.75 8.73 17.21
N PHE A 313 8.69 8.45 16.30
CA PHE A 313 9.99 7.89 16.70
C PHE A 313 10.83 8.84 17.58
N ASP A 314 10.69 10.16 17.39
CA ASP A 314 11.43 11.15 18.15
C ASP A 314 10.84 11.40 19.56
N VAL A 315 9.62 10.92 19.84
CA VAL A 315 9.01 11.03 21.18
C VAL A 315 9.21 9.77 22.02
N ILE A 316 9.46 8.60 21.40
CA ILE A 316 9.66 7.33 22.13
C ILE A 316 11.13 7.22 22.57
N GLN A 317 11.36 7.18 23.87
CA GLN A 317 12.69 7.05 24.47
C GLN A 317 13.31 5.68 24.15
N ALA A 318 14.60 5.67 23.78
CA ALA A 318 15.37 4.45 23.62
C ALA A 318 16.03 4.07 24.96
N PRO A 319 16.09 2.76 25.31
CA PRO A 319 16.85 2.30 26.48
C PRO A 319 18.29 2.81 26.45
N ASP A 320 18.85 3.19 27.59
CA ASP A 320 20.19 3.80 27.65
C ASP A 320 21.28 2.93 27.01
N ALA A 321 21.20 1.61 27.20
CA ALA A 321 22.11 0.64 26.59
C ALA A 321 22.00 0.60 25.04
N MET A 322 20.84 0.94 24.49
CA MET A 322 20.61 0.99 23.04
C MET A 322 21.26 2.21 22.38
N GLN A 323 21.38 3.32 23.12
CA GLN A 323 21.80 4.61 22.57
C GLN A 323 23.23 4.56 22.00
N GLU A 324 24.11 3.71 22.54
CA GLU A 324 25.47 3.50 22.02
C GLU A 324 25.50 2.93 20.59
N TRP A 325 24.41 2.31 20.15
CA TRP A 325 24.25 1.80 18.78
C TRP A 325 23.63 2.84 17.83
N PHE A 326 23.10 3.95 18.36
CA PHE A 326 22.46 5.02 17.59
C PHE A 326 23.39 6.22 17.35
N GLY A 327 24.68 5.95 17.17
CA GLY A 327 25.69 6.96 16.87
C GLY A 327 25.52 7.59 15.48
N GLN A 328 25.96 8.85 15.39
CA GLN A 328 26.07 9.63 14.17
C GLN A 328 27.51 10.13 13.97
N PRO A 329 27.87 10.67 12.80
CA PRO A 329 29.24 11.13 12.55
C PRO A 329 29.72 12.14 13.59
N ALA A 330 30.92 11.91 14.13
CA ALA A 330 31.43 12.69 15.26
C ALA A 330 31.49 14.20 14.99
N VAL A 331 31.32 14.98 16.05
CA VAL A 331 31.54 16.42 16.17
C VAL A 331 32.61 16.71 17.23
N THR A 332 33.04 17.95 17.34
CA THR A 332 33.97 18.43 18.37
C THR A 332 33.35 19.57 19.17
N LEU A 333 33.82 19.80 20.40
CA LEU A 333 33.39 20.98 21.17
C LEU A 333 33.73 22.28 20.44
N ARG A 334 34.89 22.32 19.76
CA ARG A 334 35.30 23.47 18.95
C ARG A 334 34.29 23.78 17.85
N GLU A 335 33.81 22.76 17.15
CA GLU A 335 32.79 22.91 16.11
C GLU A 335 31.45 23.38 16.70
N LEU A 336 31.00 22.77 17.79
CA LEU A 336 29.74 23.13 18.46
C LEU A 336 29.77 24.57 18.97
N ALA A 337 30.86 24.98 19.64
CA ALA A 337 31.03 26.34 20.15
C ALA A 337 31.08 27.40 19.04
N ARG A 338 31.54 27.03 17.84
CA ARG A 338 31.57 27.96 16.70
C ARG A 338 30.17 28.30 16.16
N PHE A 339 29.22 27.39 16.28
CA PHE A 339 27.87 27.52 15.72
C PHE A 339 26.77 27.68 16.78
N SER A 340 27.15 27.84 18.05
CA SER A 340 26.24 28.01 19.18
C SER A 340 26.57 29.29 19.95
N ASN A 341 25.56 29.83 20.64
CA ASN A 341 25.75 30.89 21.63
C ASN A 341 26.02 30.32 23.05
N LYS A 342 26.06 28.99 23.20
CA LYS A 342 26.33 28.31 24.47
C LYS A 342 27.81 28.39 24.83
N SER A 343 28.09 28.54 26.12
CA SER A 343 29.42 28.41 26.70
C SER A 343 29.95 26.98 26.56
N LEU A 344 31.28 26.81 26.66
CA LEU A 344 31.90 25.48 26.66
C LEU A 344 31.40 24.62 27.83
N ALA A 345 31.12 25.23 28.99
CA ALA A 345 30.57 24.52 30.14
C ALA A 345 29.19 23.93 29.81
N GLU A 346 28.29 24.71 29.22
CA GLU A 346 26.97 24.24 28.79
C GLU A 346 27.05 23.13 27.73
N LEU A 347 28.00 23.23 26.79
CA LEU A 347 28.20 22.18 25.79
C LEU A 347 28.72 20.87 26.39
N VAL A 348 29.56 20.96 27.42
CA VAL A 348 30.12 19.81 28.14
C VAL A 348 29.05 19.07 28.97
N GLU A 349 27.98 19.75 29.39
CA GLU A 349 26.83 19.10 30.06
C GLU A 349 26.05 18.14 29.14
N PHE A 350 26.18 18.25 27.83
CA PHE A 350 25.58 17.29 26.90
C PHE A 350 26.35 15.96 26.81
N VAL A 351 27.55 15.86 27.37
CA VAL A 351 28.40 14.66 27.33
C VAL A 351 28.05 13.74 28.51
N VAL A 352 27.49 12.57 28.23
CA VAL A 352 26.88 11.70 29.25
C VAL A 352 27.80 10.63 29.83
N ASP A 353 28.88 10.26 29.14
CA ASP A 353 29.83 9.21 29.52
C ASP A 353 31.18 9.79 30.01
N ARG A 354 31.14 10.99 30.61
CA ARG A 354 32.32 11.67 31.16
C ARG A 354 32.63 11.13 32.57
N GLU A 355 33.84 10.61 32.78
CA GLU A 355 34.22 10.05 34.08
C GLU A 355 34.68 11.13 35.08
N THR A 356 35.60 12.05 34.76
CA THR A 356 35.87 13.31 35.52
C THR A 356 36.99 14.21 34.98
N ALA A 357 37.52 14.01 33.77
CA ALA A 357 38.66 14.79 33.26
C ALA A 357 38.28 15.88 32.24
N HIS A 358 39.12 16.92 32.16
CA HIS A 358 39.01 18.00 31.16
C HIS A 358 38.85 17.43 29.74
N LEU A 359 37.72 17.73 29.09
CA LEU A 359 37.46 17.32 27.72
C LEU A 359 38.30 18.19 26.76
N GLN A 360 39.08 17.55 25.88
CA GLN A 360 39.80 18.29 24.85
C GLN A 360 38.83 18.87 23.82
N LEU A 361 39.08 20.11 23.37
CA LEU A 361 38.20 20.82 22.42
C LEU A 361 38.03 20.09 21.07
N ASP A 362 39.06 19.34 20.68
CA ASP A 362 39.13 18.60 19.41
C ASP A 362 38.86 17.09 19.58
N ALA A 363 38.45 16.65 20.78
CA ALA A 363 38.02 15.28 21.00
C ALA A 363 36.81 14.95 20.13
N LYS A 364 36.79 13.74 19.56
CA LYS A 364 35.62 13.23 18.83
C LYS A 364 34.51 12.92 19.81
N LEU A 365 33.37 13.55 19.61
CA LEU A 365 32.14 13.33 20.34
C LEU A 365 31.08 12.85 19.36
N TYR A 366 30.49 11.71 19.64
CA TYR A 366 29.47 11.10 18.79
C TYR A 366 28.09 11.54 19.27
N PRO A 367 27.30 12.25 18.46
CA PRO A 367 25.89 12.43 18.75
C PRO A 367 25.20 11.07 18.69
N ALA A 368 24.67 10.63 19.83
CA ALA A 368 23.95 9.37 20.00
C ALA A 368 22.49 9.68 20.31
N SER A 369 21.56 9.03 19.61
CA SER A 369 20.14 9.30 19.81
C SER A 369 19.65 8.73 21.15
N THR A 370 18.88 9.53 21.88
CA THR A 370 18.18 9.14 23.13
C THR A 370 16.80 8.51 22.88
N VAL A 371 16.41 8.44 21.61
CA VAL A 371 15.09 8.03 21.12
C VAL A 371 15.24 6.99 20.03
N TRP A 372 14.19 6.20 19.79
CA TRP A 372 14.21 5.17 18.76
C TRP A 372 14.45 5.78 17.38
N ARG A 373 15.41 5.23 16.62
CA ARG A 373 15.78 5.82 15.33
C ARG A 373 14.87 5.38 14.20
N MET A 374 14.33 6.36 13.46
CA MET A 374 13.80 6.12 12.13
C MET A 374 14.92 5.59 11.23
N GLY A 375 14.84 4.31 10.84
CA GLY A 375 15.89 3.61 10.10
C GLY A 375 16.49 2.40 10.80
N PHE A 376 16.12 2.14 12.07
CA PHE A 376 16.42 0.89 12.76
C PHE A 376 15.26 -0.11 12.63
N SER A 377 15.54 -1.39 12.41
CA SER A 377 14.54 -2.44 12.14
C SER A 377 13.51 -2.62 13.26
N TRP A 378 13.88 -2.39 14.53
CA TRP A 378 12.99 -2.57 15.68
C TRP A 378 12.06 -1.39 15.97
N SER A 379 12.38 -0.19 15.48
CA SER A 379 11.66 1.03 15.85
C SER A 379 10.17 0.97 15.54
N SER A 380 9.78 0.37 14.41
CA SER A 380 8.36 0.21 14.04
C SER A 380 7.61 -0.77 14.94
N ALA A 381 8.26 -1.84 15.42
CA ALA A 381 7.62 -2.79 16.34
C ALA A 381 7.35 -2.15 17.71
N VAL A 382 8.32 -1.40 18.23
CA VAL A 382 8.19 -0.63 19.48
C VAL A 382 7.10 0.44 19.36
N ALA A 383 7.14 1.24 18.29
CA ALA A 383 6.12 2.27 18.07
C ALA A 383 4.71 1.68 17.89
N GLN A 384 4.59 0.54 17.20
CA GLN A 384 3.32 -0.18 17.08
C GLN A 384 2.77 -0.54 18.47
N ASP A 385 3.59 -1.16 19.33
CA ASP A 385 3.13 -1.65 20.63
C ASP A 385 2.77 -0.49 21.57
N CYS A 386 3.54 0.59 21.55
CA CYS A 386 3.18 1.82 22.28
C CYS A 386 1.83 2.39 21.84
N THR A 387 1.58 2.49 20.53
CA THR A 387 0.31 3.01 20.00
C THR A 387 -0.86 2.07 20.30
N VAL A 388 -0.66 0.75 20.17
CA VAL A 388 -1.64 -0.27 20.57
C VAL A 388 -2.01 -0.13 22.04
N SER A 389 -1.02 0.02 22.92
CA SER A 389 -1.24 0.18 24.35
C SER A 389 -2.03 1.45 24.68
N CYS A 390 -1.76 2.57 23.98
CA CYS A 390 -2.60 3.77 24.08
C CYS A 390 -4.06 3.48 23.68
N CYS A 391 -4.30 2.73 22.61
CA CYS A 391 -5.66 2.32 22.22
C CYS A 391 -6.33 1.44 23.28
N LEU A 392 -5.62 0.45 23.83
CA LEU A 392 -6.15 -0.43 24.88
C LEU A 392 -6.48 0.37 26.15
N GLN A 393 -5.60 1.26 26.58
CA GLN A 393 -5.80 2.15 27.74
C GLN A 393 -6.96 3.12 27.53
N SER A 394 -7.22 3.53 26.28
CA SER A 394 -8.40 4.32 25.95
C SER A 394 -9.70 3.53 26.05
N GLY A 395 -9.65 2.21 26.26
CA GLY A 395 -10.78 1.31 26.44
C GLY A 395 -11.21 0.55 25.17
N VAL A 396 -10.38 0.55 24.13
CA VAL A 396 -10.62 -0.29 22.93
C VAL A 396 -10.44 -1.74 23.34
N PRO A 397 -11.43 -2.64 23.14
CA PRO A 397 -11.25 -4.04 23.45
C PRO A 397 -10.31 -4.69 22.45
N GLU A 398 -9.49 -5.66 22.89
CA GLU A 398 -8.58 -6.41 22.00
C GLU A 398 -9.31 -7.04 20.80
N THR A 399 -10.57 -7.44 20.99
CA THR A 399 -11.40 -8.04 19.95
C THR A 399 -11.89 -7.06 18.90
N ALA A 400 -11.69 -5.75 19.04
CA ALA A 400 -12.07 -4.74 18.05
C ALA A 400 -10.94 -4.40 17.05
N PHE A 401 -9.73 -4.96 17.24
CA PHE A 401 -8.61 -4.65 16.38
C PHE A 401 -8.74 -5.28 14.99
N LEU A 402 -8.57 -4.45 13.96
CA LEU A 402 -8.47 -4.84 12.56
C LEU A 402 -7.04 -5.25 12.24
N CYS A 403 -6.77 -6.55 12.29
CA CYS A 403 -5.46 -7.11 12.00
C CYS A 403 -5.57 -8.44 11.24
N MET A 404 -4.44 -9.03 10.86
CA MET A 404 -4.41 -10.28 10.10
C MET A 404 -4.17 -11.50 10.97
N GLU A 405 -3.84 -11.30 12.25
CA GLU A 405 -3.42 -12.35 13.17
C GLU A 405 -4.60 -12.89 13.99
N GLN A 406 -5.67 -12.11 14.13
CA GLN A 406 -6.84 -12.45 14.94
C GLN A 406 -8.11 -12.63 14.11
N PRO A 407 -9.11 -13.40 14.63
CA PRO A 407 -10.41 -13.52 13.99
C PRO A 407 -11.07 -12.15 13.79
N LEU A 408 -11.93 -12.08 12.77
CA LEU A 408 -12.71 -10.87 12.52
C LEU A 408 -13.56 -10.50 13.75
N PRO A 409 -13.62 -9.21 14.15
CA PRO A 409 -14.51 -8.77 15.22
C PRO A 409 -15.97 -9.14 14.93
N LEU A 410 -16.58 -9.89 15.85
CA LEU A 410 -17.99 -10.30 15.75
C LEU A 410 -18.91 -9.10 15.93
N ASP A 411 -18.62 -8.28 16.93
CA ASP A 411 -19.16 -6.94 17.06
C ASP A 411 -18.26 -5.97 16.29
N GLN A 412 -18.88 -5.21 15.39
CA GLN A 412 -18.20 -4.16 14.63
C GLN A 412 -18.74 -2.76 15.00
N SER A 413 -19.46 -2.60 16.12
CA SER A 413 -19.93 -1.30 16.64
C SER A 413 -18.83 -0.24 16.64
N GLU A 414 -17.61 -0.67 16.98
CA GLU A 414 -16.34 0.02 16.85
C GLU A 414 -15.27 -0.94 16.30
N LEU A 415 -14.46 -0.44 15.38
CA LEU A 415 -13.29 -1.15 14.85
C LEU A 415 -12.06 -0.24 14.97
N CYS A 416 -10.91 -0.82 15.31
CA CYS A 416 -9.65 -0.09 15.49
C CYS A 416 -8.51 -0.72 14.67
N GLY A 417 -7.93 -0.01 13.71
CA GLY A 417 -6.70 -0.42 13.03
C GLY A 417 -5.52 0.39 13.54
N VAL A 418 -4.37 -0.25 13.75
CA VAL A 418 -3.12 0.44 14.12
C VAL A 418 -2.01 0.07 13.15
N ALA A 419 -1.31 1.08 12.64
CA ALA A 419 -0.11 0.90 11.83
C ALA A 419 0.97 1.90 12.26
N THR A 420 1.87 1.42 13.12
CA THR A 420 2.93 2.20 13.77
C THR A 420 2.35 3.37 14.58
N ASP A 421 2.29 4.56 13.98
CA ASP A 421 1.84 5.81 14.57
C ASP A 421 0.43 6.23 14.13
N ASP A 422 -0.14 5.55 13.14
CA ASP A 422 -1.50 5.77 12.65
C ASP A 422 -2.50 4.90 13.43
N THR A 423 -3.51 5.52 14.03
CA THR A 423 -4.71 4.82 14.53
C THR A 423 -5.92 5.14 13.65
N ILE A 424 -6.68 4.13 13.27
CA ILE A 424 -7.78 4.21 12.31
C ILE A 424 -9.03 3.63 12.96
N PHE A 425 -10.09 4.42 13.05
CA PHE A 425 -11.33 3.97 13.65
C PHE A 425 -12.49 4.00 12.67
N VAL A 426 -13.36 3.00 12.80
CA VAL A 426 -14.66 2.94 12.14
C VAL A 426 -15.72 2.79 13.23
N HIS A 427 -16.63 3.74 13.32
CA HIS A 427 -17.71 3.74 14.29
C HIS A 427 -19.07 3.74 13.59
N ARG A 428 -20.06 3.16 14.26
CA ARG A 428 -21.48 3.22 13.87
C ARG A 428 -22.27 4.29 14.63
N SER A 429 -21.69 4.84 15.69
CA SER A 429 -22.27 5.89 16.51
C SER A 429 -21.30 7.06 16.61
N GLN A 430 -21.74 8.24 16.19
CA GLN A 430 -20.95 9.46 16.31
C GLN A 430 -20.67 9.82 17.78
N ALA A 431 -21.63 9.59 18.68
CA ALA A 431 -21.44 9.84 20.10
C ALA A 431 -20.32 8.95 20.68
N HIS A 432 -20.32 7.67 20.30
CA HIS A 432 -19.26 6.75 20.70
C HIS A 432 -17.90 7.13 20.10
N ALA A 433 -17.88 7.58 18.84
CA ALA A 433 -16.67 8.08 18.20
C ALA A 433 -16.07 9.28 18.97
N GLN A 434 -16.91 10.23 19.38
CA GLN A 434 -16.49 11.40 20.15
C GLN A 434 -15.90 11.01 21.51
N GLU A 435 -16.58 10.13 22.24
CA GLU A 435 -16.12 9.62 23.53
C GLU A 435 -14.78 8.88 23.39
N ARG A 436 -14.69 7.94 22.45
CA ARG A 436 -13.46 7.17 22.23
C ARG A 436 -12.29 8.06 21.87
N MET A 437 -12.48 9.02 20.96
CA MET A 437 -11.41 9.90 20.52
C MET A 437 -10.91 10.78 21.68
N ALA A 438 -11.79 11.22 22.57
CA ALA A 438 -11.38 11.95 23.78
C ALA A 438 -10.55 11.07 24.74
N GLN A 439 -10.96 9.82 24.93
CA GLN A 439 -10.21 8.85 25.76
C GLN A 439 -8.84 8.52 25.16
N LEU A 440 -8.77 8.36 23.83
CA LEU A 440 -7.51 8.10 23.13
C LEU A 440 -6.57 9.30 23.20
N ASP A 441 -7.08 10.51 22.98
CA ASP A 441 -6.29 11.74 23.08
C ASP A 441 -5.71 11.90 24.50
N ALA A 442 -6.48 11.55 25.54
CA ALA A 442 -6.02 11.55 26.92
C ALA A 442 -4.94 10.47 27.18
N ALA A 443 -5.14 9.24 26.70
CA ALA A 443 -4.18 8.15 26.85
C ALA A 443 -2.85 8.47 26.15
N MET A 444 -2.91 8.98 24.91
CA MET A 444 -1.74 9.42 24.15
C MET A 444 -0.99 10.56 24.86
N MET A 445 -1.71 11.54 25.40
CA MET A 445 -1.10 12.63 26.17
C MET A 445 -0.43 12.12 27.45
N GLN A 446 -1.10 11.24 28.20
CA GLN A 446 -0.55 10.64 29.42
C GLN A 446 0.70 9.80 29.14
N ALA A 447 0.73 9.10 28.01
CA ALA A 447 1.88 8.33 27.54
C ALA A 447 3.02 9.20 26.98
N GLY A 448 2.87 10.53 26.91
CA GLY A 448 3.85 11.42 26.30
C GLY A 448 3.99 11.28 24.78
N MET A 449 2.93 10.83 24.11
CA MET A 449 2.84 10.62 22.65
C MET A 449 1.86 11.64 22.04
N PRO A 450 2.23 12.92 21.91
CA PRO A 450 1.31 13.96 21.46
C PRO A 450 0.79 13.70 20.04
N LYS A 451 -0.52 13.86 19.84
CA LYS A 451 -1.14 13.76 18.51
C LYS A 451 -0.74 14.90 17.58
N ASN A 452 -0.81 14.64 16.28
CA ASN A 452 -0.66 15.62 15.23
C ASN A 452 -2.02 16.19 14.82
N ALA A 453 -2.43 17.29 15.47
CA ALA A 453 -3.74 17.89 15.29
C ALA A 453 -4.07 18.28 13.83
N GLU A 454 -3.08 18.59 13.00
CA GLU A 454 -3.29 18.93 11.57
C GLU A 454 -3.74 17.73 10.72
N LYS A 455 -3.50 16.51 11.21
CA LYS A 455 -3.86 15.25 10.53
C LYS A 455 -5.05 14.53 11.16
N ASP A 456 -5.62 15.08 12.23
CA ASP A 456 -6.76 14.47 12.90
C ASP A 456 -7.96 14.38 11.94
N VAL A 457 -8.60 13.22 11.94
CA VAL A 457 -9.91 13.01 11.29
C VAL A 457 -10.89 12.68 12.40
N ASN A 458 -12.05 13.33 12.39
CA ASN A 458 -13.01 13.27 13.48
C ASN A 458 -14.39 12.97 12.91
N TRP A 459 -14.84 11.72 13.06
CA TRP A 459 -16.20 11.26 12.68
C TRP A 459 -16.64 11.71 11.28
N GLU A 460 -15.72 11.68 10.32
CA GLU A 460 -15.96 12.11 8.94
C GLU A 460 -16.60 10.99 8.11
N SER A 461 -17.27 11.36 7.02
CA SER A 461 -17.87 10.42 6.06
C SER A 461 -16.87 9.82 5.07
N SER A 462 -15.63 10.30 5.07
CA SER A 462 -14.54 9.72 4.27
C SER A 462 -13.19 9.97 4.92
N MET A 463 -12.23 9.07 4.67
CA MET A 463 -10.90 9.17 5.27
C MET A 463 -9.83 8.47 4.42
N ALA A 464 -8.64 9.05 4.37
CA ALA A 464 -7.46 8.39 3.82
C ALA A 464 -6.71 7.61 4.91
N ALA A 465 -6.51 6.31 4.70
CA ALA A 465 -5.80 5.43 5.64
C ALA A 465 -5.06 4.32 4.90
N LEU A 466 -3.82 4.03 5.31
CA LEU A 466 -2.98 2.96 4.77
C LEU A 466 -2.87 2.95 3.23
N GLY A 467 -2.87 4.13 2.60
CA GLY A 467 -2.84 4.25 1.13
C GLY A 467 -4.17 3.98 0.42
N CYS A 468 -5.25 3.80 1.15
CA CYS A 468 -6.62 3.67 0.67
C CYS A 468 -7.46 4.89 1.05
N GLN A 469 -8.63 4.99 0.44
CA GLN A 469 -9.68 5.94 0.75
C GLN A 469 -10.93 5.16 1.16
N LEU A 470 -11.43 5.42 2.36
CA LEU A 470 -12.68 4.88 2.88
C LEU A 470 -13.80 5.89 2.67
N PHE A 471 -14.99 5.40 2.36
CA PHE A 471 -16.21 6.17 2.12
C PHE A 471 -17.36 5.55 2.92
N ALA A 472 -18.19 6.40 3.51
CA ALA A 472 -19.37 6.00 4.27
C ALA A 472 -20.61 5.89 3.37
N ASP A 473 -20.70 6.67 2.29
CA ASP A 473 -21.85 6.65 1.37
C ASP A 473 -21.42 6.76 -0.11
N PRO A 474 -21.63 5.70 -0.92
CA PRO A 474 -21.91 4.34 -0.46
C PRO A 474 -20.70 3.79 0.32
N PRO A 475 -20.90 2.86 1.28
CA PRO A 475 -19.80 2.23 2.02
C PRO A 475 -18.80 1.53 1.08
N ALA A 476 -17.59 2.07 0.97
CA ALA A 476 -16.60 1.56 0.05
C ALA A 476 -15.17 1.81 0.53
N VAL A 477 -14.24 0.97 0.08
CA VAL A 477 -12.81 1.21 0.18
C VAL A 477 -12.18 1.19 -1.21
N GLU A 478 -11.40 2.20 -1.52
CA GLU A 478 -10.75 2.39 -2.82
C GLU A 478 -9.26 2.68 -2.63
N PRO A 479 -8.41 2.44 -3.64
CA PRO A 479 -7.06 2.99 -3.62
C PRO A 479 -7.06 4.52 -3.51
N ASN A 480 -6.10 5.10 -2.80
CA ASN A 480 -5.95 6.56 -2.74
C ASN A 480 -5.76 7.13 -4.16
N SER A 481 -6.56 8.13 -4.53
CA SER A 481 -6.62 8.66 -5.90
C SER A 481 -5.28 9.17 -6.43
N ALA A 482 -4.50 9.88 -5.61
CA ALA A 482 -3.19 10.42 -6.02
C ALA A 482 -2.16 9.31 -6.27
N LYS A 483 -2.09 8.32 -5.38
CA LYS A 483 -1.22 7.15 -5.55
C LYS A 483 -1.64 6.30 -6.74
N LEU A 484 -2.95 6.07 -6.90
CA LEU A 484 -3.54 5.32 -8.01
C LEU A 484 -3.27 6.01 -9.35
N PHE A 485 -3.52 7.31 -9.46
CA PHE A 485 -3.20 8.09 -10.66
C PHE A 485 -1.72 7.96 -11.02
N GLY A 486 -0.84 8.18 -10.03
CA GLY A 486 0.59 8.09 -10.26
C GLY A 486 1.02 6.71 -10.75
N LEU A 487 0.48 5.64 -10.16
CA LEU A 487 0.79 4.26 -10.56
C LEU A 487 0.27 3.96 -11.96
N PHE A 488 -1.01 4.25 -12.23
CA PHE A 488 -1.62 4.06 -13.54
C PHE A 488 -0.82 4.79 -14.63
N ALA A 489 -0.48 6.06 -14.37
CA ALA A 489 0.31 6.87 -15.28
C ALA A 489 1.71 6.30 -15.55
N ALA A 490 2.39 5.84 -14.50
CA ALA A 490 3.71 5.24 -14.62
C ALA A 490 3.68 3.94 -15.42
N LEU A 491 2.70 3.05 -15.17
CA LEU A 491 2.60 1.79 -15.91
C LEU A 491 2.19 2.01 -17.36
N VAL A 492 1.29 2.96 -17.65
CA VAL A 492 0.98 3.35 -19.02
C VAL A 492 2.23 3.88 -19.73
N GLY A 493 3.01 4.76 -19.09
CA GLY A 493 4.27 5.27 -19.64
C GLY A 493 5.28 4.15 -19.91
N LEU A 494 5.36 3.16 -19.02
CA LEU A 494 6.21 1.98 -19.19
C LEU A 494 5.74 1.06 -20.33
N LEU A 495 4.42 0.89 -20.54
CA LEU A 495 3.90 0.10 -21.66
C LEU A 495 4.17 0.77 -23.01
N LEU A 496 4.20 2.11 -23.05
CA LEU A 496 4.57 2.87 -24.25
C LEU A 496 6.08 2.83 -24.54
N LYS A 497 6.90 2.75 -23.49
CA LYS A 497 8.36 2.62 -23.58
C LYS A 497 8.82 1.45 -22.70
N PRO A 498 8.77 0.20 -23.19
CA PRO A 498 8.94 -1.03 -22.41
C PRO A 498 10.40 -1.25 -22.03
N THR A 499 10.92 -0.40 -21.16
CA THR A 499 12.28 -0.45 -20.63
C THR A 499 12.26 0.00 -19.18
N ALA A 500 12.73 -0.86 -18.27
CA ALA A 500 12.80 -0.57 -16.84
C ALA A 500 13.98 -1.30 -16.21
N SER A 501 14.43 -0.80 -15.06
CA SER A 501 15.31 -1.56 -14.16
C SER A 501 14.51 -2.49 -13.25
N PRO A 502 15.03 -3.68 -12.90
CA PRO A 502 14.39 -4.60 -11.95
C PRO A 502 14.01 -3.92 -10.63
N LYS A 503 14.89 -3.04 -10.12
CA LYS A 503 14.63 -2.25 -8.90
C LYS A 503 13.48 -1.27 -9.05
N ALA A 504 13.39 -0.56 -10.17
CA ALA A 504 12.29 0.38 -10.41
C ALA A 504 10.96 -0.35 -10.54
N LEU A 505 10.94 -1.46 -11.29
CA LEU A 505 9.72 -2.27 -11.44
C LEU A 505 9.30 -2.91 -10.12
N SER A 506 10.26 -3.37 -9.30
CA SER A 506 9.99 -3.87 -7.94
C SER A 506 9.25 -2.84 -7.08
N LYS A 507 9.67 -1.57 -7.10
CA LYS A 507 8.97 -0.48 -6.38
C LYS A 507 7.54 -0.29 -6.88
N ALA A 508 7.35 -0.26 -8.20
CA ALA A 508 6.02 -0.09 -8.79
C ALA A 508 5.11 -1.29 -8.48
N LEU A 509 5.64 -2.50 -8.58
CA LEU A 509 4.97 -3.76 -8.24
C LEU A 509 4.51 -3.76 -6.78
N GLY A 510 5.35 -3.28 -5.85
CA GLY A 510 4.97 -3.14 -4.45
C GLY A 510 3.71 -2.28 -4.24
N VAL A 511 3.58 -1.16 -4.97
CA VAL A 511 2.35 -0.33 -4.92
C VAL A 511 1.16 -1.06 -5.54
N SER A 512 1.35 -1.74 -6.67
CA SER A 512 0.28 -2.55 -7.30
C SER A 512 -0.23 -3.64 -6.36
N GLN A 513 0.68 -4.39 -5.74
CA GLN A 513 0.37 -5.45 -4.80
C GLN A 513 -0.32 -4.93 -3.54
N TRP A 514 0.09 -3.76 -3.05
CA TRP A 514 -0.57 -3.09 -1.93
C TRP A 514 -2.05 -2.81 -2.22
N PHE A 515 -2.39 -2.35 -3.43
CA PHE A 515 -3.79 -2.19 -3.84
C PHE A 515 -4.50 -3.52 -4.11
N CYS A 516 -3.79 -4.55 -4.58
CA CYS A 516 -4.36 -5.89 -4.74
C CYS A 516 -4.83 -6.50 -3.42
N LEU A 517 -4.41 -6.00 -2.25
CA LEU A 517 -4.95 -6.43 -0.96
C LEU A 517 -6.46 -6.17 -0.82
N LEU A 518 -7.00 -5.15 -1.51
CA LEU A 518 -8.44 -4.88 -1.55
C LEU A 518 -9.19 -5.90 -2.44
N GLN A 519 -8.51 -6.49 -3.42
CA GLN A 519 -9.06 -7.44 -4.39
C GLN A 519 -8.03 -8.53 -4.69
N ARG A 520 -7.82 -9.42 -3.71
CA ARG A 520 -6.77 -10.45 -3.76
C ARG A 520 -6.74 -11.31 -5.03
N PRO A 521 -7.86 -11.63 -5.71
CA PRO A 521 -7.80 -12.33 -6.98
C PRO A 521 -6.90 -11.66 -8.04
N MET A 522 -6.66 -10.35 -7.95
CA MET A 522 -5.73 -9.64 -8.84
C MET A 522 -4.28 -10.14 -8.73
N PHE A 523 -3.89 -10.79 -7.63
CA PHE A 523 -2.56 -11.39 -7.53
C PHE A 523 -2.31 -12.49 -8.57
N SER A 524 -3.36 -13.10 -9.14
CA SER A 524 -3.23 -14.13 -10.18
C SER A 524 -2.70 -13.59 -11.52
N ILE A 525 -2.55 -12.27 -11.66
CA ILE A 525 -2.01 -11.64 -12.86
C ILE A 525 -0.48 -11.75 -12.89
N PHE A 526 0.17 -11.84 -11.73
CA PHE A 526 1.62 -11.70 -11.61
C PHE A 526 2.30 -13.07 -11.54
N ASP A 527 3.17 -13.36 -12.50
CA ASP A 527 4.03 -14.54 -12.51
C ASP A 527 5.42 -14.16 -13.06
N LYS A 528 5.51 -13.84 -14.35
CA LYS A 528 6.76 -13.48 -15.05
C LYS A 528 7.35 -12.17 -14.57
N VAL A 529 6.55 -11.26 -14.05
CA VAL A 529 7.07 -10.04 -13.41
C VAL A 529 7.94 -10.36 -12.20
N TYR A 530 7.69 -11.46 -11.47
CA TYR A 530 8.50 -11.84 -10.32
C TYR A 530 9.91 -12.28 -10.71
N ASP A 531 10.03 -13.01 -11.82
CA ASP A 531 11.33 -13.39 -12.37
C ASP A 531 12.12 -12.15 -12.80
N PHE A 532 11.46 -11.18 -13.44
CA PHE A 532 12.10 -9.94 -13.87
C PHE A 532 12.65 -9.12 -12.69
N VAL A 533 11.87 -8.94 -11.62
CA VAL A 533 12.32 -8.10 -10.47
C VAL A 533 13.40 -8.77 -9.62
N ARG A 534 13.55 -10.10 -9.73
CA ARG A 534 14.60 -10.88 -9.06
C ARG A 534 15.93 -10.90 -9.80
N ASP A 535 16.03 -10.27 -10.97
CA ASP A 535 17.27 -10.21 -11.74
C ASP A 535 18.41 -9.59 -10.91
N SER A 536 19.58 -10.21 -10.94
CA SER A 536 20.77 -9.73 -10.23
C SER A 536 21.19 -8.31 -10.59
N ASN A 537 20.92 -7.86 -11.82
CA ASN A 537 21.30 -6.54 -12.31
C ASN A 537 20.24 -5.48 -12.00
N GLN A 538 20.09 -5.20 -10.70
CA GLN A 538 19.00 -4.38 -10.16
C GLN A 538 18.90 -2.95 -10.74
N SER A 539 20.00 -2.37 -11.23
CA SER A 539 20.05 -0.97 -11.68
C SER A 539 20.05 -0.79 -13.19
N ALA A 540 20.26 -1.85 -13.97
CA ALA A 540 20.31 -1.73 -15.43
C ALA A 540 18.92 -1.61 -16.02
N GLN A 541 18.73 -0.61 -16.89
CA GLN A 541 17.50 -0.49 -17.68
C GLN A 541 17.53 -1.50 -18.81
N ILE A 542 16.61 -2.46 -18.75
CA ILE A 542 16.47 -3.55 -19.73
C ILE A 542 15.09 -3.51 -20.36
N SER A 543 14.99 -4.00 -21.60
CA SER A 543 13.70 -4.10 -22.28
C SER A 543 12.79 -5.11 -21.58
N LEU A 544 11.51 -4.79 -21.43
CA LEU A 544 10.56 -5.70 -20.80
C LEU A 544 10.28 -6.89 -21.73
N PRO A 545 10.39 -8.13 -21.22
CA PRO A 545 9.89 -9.30 -21.94
C PRO A 545 8.39 -9.14 -22.26
N PRO A 546 7.90 -9.62 -23.42
CA PRO A 546 6.49 -9.51 -23.79
C PRO A 546 5.52 -10.08 -22.73
N ALA A 547 5.89 -11.18 -22.08
CA ALA A 547 5.07 -11.76 -21.02
C ALA A 547 4.93 -10.81 -19.80
N VAL A 548 6.01 -10.11 -19.43
CA VAL A 548 5.95 -9.10 -18.36
C VAL A 548 5.10 -7.91 -18.79
N ALA A 549 5.25 -7.43 -20.02
CA ALA A 549 4.41 -6.35 -20.56
C ALA A 549 2.91 -6.74 -20.55
N ASN A 550 2.59 -7.99 -20.89
CA ASN A 550 1.22 -8.52 -20.85
C ASN A 550 0.63 -8.49 -19.44
N GLU A 551 1.36 -8.97 -18.43
CA GLU A 551 0.92 -8.94 -17.03
C GLU A 551 0.70 -7.49 -16.56
N LEU A 552 1.62 -6.59 -16.89
CA LEU A 552 1.51 -5.17 -16.53
C LEU A 552 0.35 -4.47 -17.24
N ALA A 553 0.08 -4.80 -18.51
CA ALA A 553 -1.06 -4.27 -19.24
C ALA A 553 -2.37 -4.72 -18.59
N VAL A 554 -2.52 -6.01 -18.29
CA VAL A 554 -3.71 -6.54 -17.60
C VAL A 554 -3.87 -5.89 -16.24
N ALA A 555 -2.82 -5.84 -15.41
CA ALA A 555 -2.87 -5.19 -14.10
C ALA A 555 -3.28 -3.71 -14.20
N THR A 556 -2.76 -2.97 -15.18
CA THR A 556 -3.05 -1.55 -15.41
C THR A 556 -4.51 -1.32 -15.77
N PHE A 557 -5.06 -2.10 -16.70
CA PHE A 557 -6.42 -1.90 -17.18
C PHE A 557 -7.50 -2.54 -16.30
N LEU A 558 -7.11 -3.40 -15.34
CA LEU A 558 -7.99 -3.89 -14.28
C LEU A 558 -8.01 -3.01 -13.03
N MET A 559 -7.18 -1.94 -12.96
CA MET A 559 -7.20 -0.97 -11.86
C MET A 559 -8.58 -0.39 -11.49
N PRO A 560 -9.52 -0.13 -12.42
CA PRO A 560 -10.87 0.31 -12.06
C PRO A 560 -11.60 -0.63 -11.08
N LEU A 561 -11.24 -1.92 -11.11
CA LEU A 561 -11.85 -2.97 -10.31
C LEU A 561 -11.17 -3.18 -8.94
N LEU A 562 -10.15 -2.40 -8.57
CA LEU A 562 -9.39 -2.60 -7.32
C LEU A 562 -10.15 -2.25 -6.03
N GLY A 563 -11.18 -1.42 -6.09
CA GLY A 563 -11.96 -1.08 -4.90
C GLY A 563 -12.88 -2.21 -4.44
N ALA A 564 -13.31 -2.14 -3.18
CA ALA A 564 -14.28 -3.04 -2.61
C ALA A 564 -15.49 -2.27 -2.08
N ASP A 565 -16.67 -2.83 -2.35
CA ASP A 565 -17.94 -2.42 -1.77
C ASP A 565 -18.06 -3.05 -0.38
N LEU A 566 -18.17 -2.22 0.66
CA LEU A 566 -18.28 -2.67 2.06
C LEU A 566 -19.72 -3.07 2.41
N SER A 567 -20.69 -2.75 1.54
CA SER A 567 -22.10 -3.14 1.68
C SER A 567 -22.43 -4.46 0.96
N ARG A 568 -21.43 -5.13 0.39
CA ARG A 568 -21.61 -6.38 -0.35
C ARG A 568 -22.20 -7.49 0.52
N ASP A 569 -23.15 -8.22 -0.05
CA ASP A 569 -23.83 -9.31 0.62
C ASP A 569 -23.13 -10.67 0.38
N PHE A 570 -23.33 -11.61 1.30
CA PHE A 570 -22.79 -12.96 1.15
C PHE A 570 -23.61 -13.74 0.13
N LEU A 571 -22.90 -14.30 -0.85
CA LEU A 571 -23.49 -15.25 -1.79
C LEU A 571 -23.88 -16.52 -1.01
N CYS A 572 -25.13 -16.98 -1.19
CA CYS A 572 -25.67 -18.23 -0.63
C CYS A 572 -25.05 -19.48 -1.30
N LYS A 573 -23.72 -19.51 -1.40
CA LYS A 573 -22.94 -20.50 -2.12
C LYS A 573 -21.53 -20.60 -1.52
N ILE A 574 -21.09 -21.82 -1.27
CA ILE A 574 -19.71 -22.15 -0.96
C ILE A 574 -19.07 -22.67 -2.25
N THR A 575 -17.87 -22.19 -2.55
CA THR A 575 -17.05 -22.69 -3.66
C THR A 575 -15.76 -23.24 -3.08
N ALA A 576 -15.43 -24.46 -3.47
CA ALA A 576 -14.15 -25.10 -3.16
C ALA A 576 -13.40 -25.28 -4.47
N SER A 577 -12.18 -24.76 -4.55
CA SER A 577 -11.32 -24.91 -5.71
C SER A 577 -9.95 -25.38 -5.29
N ASP A 578 -9.35 -26.22 -6.13
CA ASP A 578 -7.97 -26.65 -5.98
C ASP A 578 -7.30 -26.61 -7.35
N ALA A 579 -6.06 -26.13 -7.38
CA ALA A 579 -5.26 -25.97 -8.58
C ALA A 579 -3.87 -26.54 -8.31
N CYS A 580 -3.49 -27.55 -9.08
CA CYS A 580 -2.17 -28.15 -9.03
C CYS A 580 -1.56 -28.18 -10.44
N PRO A 581 -0.29 -27.75 -10.63
CA PRO A 581 0.38 -27.86 -11.92
C PRO A 581 0.40 -29.28 -12.50
N GLU A 582 0.45 -30.31 -11.64
CA GLU A 582 0.58 -31.71 -12.02
C GLU A 582 -0.77 -32.41 -12.29
N TYR A 583 -1.83 -32.03 -11.57
CA TYR A 583 -3.12 -32.72 -11.59
C TYR A 583 -4.26 -31.88 -12.19
N GLY A 584 -3.95 -30.65 -12.59
CA GLY A 584 -4.89 -29.70 -13.17
C GLY A 584 -5.67 -28.91 -12.12
N PHE A 585 -6.88 -28.47 -12.49
CA PHE A 585 -7.71 -27.57 -11.69
C PHE A 585 -9.13 -28.10 -11.56
N GLY A 586 -9.68 -28.04 -10.35
CA GLY A 586 -11.04 -28.42 -10.02
C GLY A 586 -11.77 -27.34 -9.24
N VAL A 587 -13.05 -27.12 -9.56
CA VAL A 587 -13.97 -26.26 -8.83
C VAL A 587 -15.24 -27.03 -8.54
N SER A 588 -15.63 -27.04 -7.28
CA SER A 588 -16.92 -27.55 -6.84
C SER A 588 -17.69 -26.48 -6.09
N SER A 589 -19.01 -26.54 -6.14
CA SER A 589 -19.85 -25.58 -5.40
C SER A 589 -21.08 -26.23 -4.78
N LEU A 590 -21.51 -25.63 -3.68
CA LEU A 590 -22.69 -26.02 -2.92
C LEU A 590 -23.51 -24.75 -2.63
N ARG A 591 -24.84 -24.83 -2.72
CA ARG A 591 -25.70 -23.76 -2.20
C ARG A 591 -25.87 -23.95 -0.69
N CYS A 592 -25.78 -22.86 0.07
CA CYS A 592 -25.94 -22.87 1.52
C CYS A 592 -26.80 -21.68 1.98
N SER A 593 -27.13 -21.61 3.26
CA SER A 593 -27.73 -20.39 3.82
C SER A 593 -26.72 -19.24 3.81
N ARG A 594 -27.23 -18.00 3.80
CA ARG A 594 -26.40 -16.80 3.90
C ARG A 594 -25.60 -16.76 5.19
N GLU A 595 -26.22 -17.17 6.30
CA GLU A 595 -25.59 -17.26 7.61
C GLU A 595 -24.41 -18.24 7.59
N THR A 596 -24.54 -19.38 6.91
CA THR A 596 -23.44 -20.33 6.74
C THR A 596 -22.31 -19.75 5.89
N ALA A 597 -22.64 -19.05 4.80
CA ALA A 597 -21.62 -18.39 3.97
C ALA A 597 -20.88 -17.31 4.77
N ARG A 598 -21.62 -16.53 5.58
CA ARG A 598 -21.07 -15.51 6.48
C ARG A 598 -20.17 -16.12 7.54
N SER A 599 -20.61 -17.16 8.23
CA SER A 599 -19.79 -17.81 9.27
C SER A 599 -18.50 -18.37 8.68
N ILE A 600 -18.56 -19.02 7.50
CA ILE A 600 -17.36 -19.50 6.81
C ILE A 600 -16.45 -18.36 6.37
N SER A 601 -17.00 -17.23 5.91
CA SER A 601 -16.16 -16.08 5.52
C SER A 601 -15.36 -15.47 6.67
N GLN A 602 -15.83 -15.66 7.90
CA GLN A 602 -15.11 -15.26 9.12
C GLN A 602 -14.01 -16.26 9.47
N LEU A 603 -14.07 -17.49 8.94
CA LEU A 603 -13.02 -18.50 9.05
C LEU A 603 -11.96 -18.19 7.99
N ALA A 604 -11.00 -17.37 8.36
CA ALA A 604 -9.98 -16.99 7.40
C ALA A 604 -8.98 -18.14 7.23
N GLU A 605 -8.69 -18.48 5.97
CA GLU A 605 -7.49 -19.25 5.57
C GLU A 605 -6.20 -18.65 6.19
N ARG A 606 -6.28 -17.37 6.58
CA ARG A 606 -5.24 -16.52 7.18
C ARG A 606 -4.77 -16.98 8.58
N HIS A 607 -5.54 -17.79 9.33
CA HIS A 607 -5.16 -18.28 10.67
C HIS A 607 -4.87 -19.79 10.72
N GLY A 608 -4.78 -20.44 9.56
CA GLY A 608 -4.72 -21.90 9.47
C GLY A 608 -6.05 -22.58 9.78
N ASP A 609 -7.14 -21.83 9.93
CA ASP A 609 -8.48 -22.42 9.99
C ASP A 609 -8.76 -23.21 8.71
N TYR A 610 -9.32 -24.40 8.86
CA TYR A 610 -9.75 -25.19 7.72
C TYR A 610 -11.12 -25.81 7.96
N VAL A 611 -11.88 -25.95 6.88
CA VAL A 611 -13.19 -26.58 6.95
C VAL A 611 -13.10 -28.10 6.82
N ARG A 612 -13.97 -28.78 7.54
CA ARG A 612 -14.20 -30.24 7.44
C ARG A 612 -15.66 -30.49 7.12
N LEU A 613 -15.90 -31.53 6.34
CA LEU A 613 -17.24 -31.98 5.98
C LEU A 613 -17.62 -33.17 6.88
N TYR A 614 -18.91 -33.48 7.00
CA TYR A 614 -19.36 -34.72 7.59
C TYR A 614 -18.94 -35.91 6.72
N CYS A 615 -18.27 -36.88 7.35
CA CYS A 615 -17.91 -38.14 6.73
C CYS A 615 -19.12 -39.06 6.66
N ARG A 616 -19.37 -39.61 5.47
CA ARG A 616 -20.31 -40.73 5.25
C ARG A 616 -19.55 -42.06 5.22
N PRO A 617 -20.21 -43.20 5.48
CA PRO A 617 -19.60 -44.51 5.29
C PRO A 617 -19.04 -44.65 3.86
N GLY A 618 -17.73 -44.93 3.74
CA GLY A 618 -17.03 -45.03 2.46
C GLY A 618 -16.24 -43.80 2.03
N ASP A 619 -16.36 -42.66 2.74
CA ASP A 619 -15.49 -41.50 2.50
C ASP A 619 -14.03 -41.82 2.92
N PRO A 620 -13.02 -41.21 2.26
CA PRO A 620 -11.62 -41.37 2.65
C PRO A 620 -11.38 -40.99 4.11
N LEU A 621 -10.48 -41.72 4.78
CA LEU A 621 -10.07 -41.39 6.15
C LEU A 621 -9.59 -39.94 6.24
N GLU A 622 -10.05 -39.25 7.29
CA GLU A 622 -9.63 -37.89 7.56
C GLU A 622 -8.12 -37.86 7.79
N LYS A 623 -7.45 -36.91 7.12
CA LYS A 623 -6.03 -36.63 7.36
C LYS A 623 -5.92 -35.50 8.38
N ASP A 624 -5.01 -35.66 9.33
CA ASP A 624 -4.62 -34.57 10.21
C ASP A 624 -4.02 -33.43 9.39
N ARG A 625 -4.40 -32.19 9.74
CA ARG A 625 -3.86 -30.96 9.15
C ARG A 625 -3.54 -30.01 10.28
N LEU A 626 -2.50 -29.21 10.06
CA LEU A 626 -2.17 -28.10 10.96
C LEU A 626 -3.30 -27.06 10.92
N GLY A 627 -3.62 -26.53 12.09
CA GLY A 627 -4.65 -25.50 12.28
C GLY A 627 -5.93 -25.99 12.93
N LYS A 628 -6.97 -25.15 12.93
CA LYS A 628 -8.22 -25.41 13.65
C LYS A 628 -9.31 -25.93 12.70
N PRO A 629 -9.85 -27.15 12.92
CA PRO A 629 -10.93 -27.69 12.11
C PRO A 629 -12.27 -27.03 12.45
N HIS A 630 -13.02 -26.64 11.41
CA HIS A 630 -14.41 -26.19 11.51
C HIS A 630 -15.31 -27.13 10.73
N ARG A 631 -16.16 -27.89 11.43
CA ARG A 631 -17.00 -28.91 10.79
C ARG A 631 -18.29 -28.27 10.26
N LEU A 632 -18.47 -28.34 8.96
CA LEU A 632 -19.66 -27.86 8.26
C LEU A 632 -20.72 -28.96 8.18
N PRO A 633 -22.01 -28.59 8.18
CA PRO A 633 -23.10 -29.56 8.15
C PRO A 633 -23.37 -30.14 6.76
N PHE A 634 -22.31 -30.40 5.99
CA PHE A 634 -22.37 -30.88 4.61
C PHE A 634 -21.41 -32.05 4.42
N SER A 635 -21.69 -32.91 3.45
CA SER A 635 -20.82 -34.00 3.00
C SER A 635 -20.20 -33.69 1.64
N GLN A 636 -19.18 -34.46 1.24
CA GLN A 636 -18.55 -34.29 -0.09
C GLN A 636 -19.56 -34.44 -1.25
N GLN A 637 -20.53 -35.34 -1.10
CA GLN A 637 -21.54 -35.62 -2.13
C GLN A 637 -22.53 -34.47 -2.36
N ASP A 638 -22.61 -33.52 -1.44
CA ASP A 638 -23.50 -32.36 -1.57
C ASP A 638 -22.90 -31.30 -2.52
N PHE A 639 -21.60 -31.35 -2.78
CA PHE A 639 -20.91 -30.45 -3.70
C PHE A 639 -21.07 -30.91 -5.16
N ARG A 640 -21.38 -29.96 -6.04
CA ARG A 640 -21.43 -30.19 -7.49
C ARG A 640 -20.14 -29.74 -8.15
N CYS A 641 -19.51 -30.61 -8.93
CA CYS A 641 -18.40 -30.23 -9.80
C CYS A 641 -18.88 -29.18 -10.81
N VAL A 642 -18.26 -28.00 -10.77
CA VAL A 642 -18.53 -26.86 -11.66
C VAL A 642 -17.57 -26.89 -12.84
N LEU A 643 -16.29 -27.12 -12.56
CA LEU A 643 -15.24 -27.19 -13.57
C LEU A 643 -14.21 -28.23 -13.12
N SER A 644 -13.75 -29.05 -14.05
CA SER A 644 -12.65 -29.99 -13.82
C SER A 644 -11.86 -30.10 -15.09
N LYS A 645 -10.58 -29.77 -15.03
CA LYS A 645 -9.64 -29.91 -16.13
C LYS A 645 -8.38 -30.57 -15.57
N ARG A 646 -8.03 -31.73 -16.12
CA ARG A 646 -6.74 -32.36 -15.84
C ARG A 646 -5.65 -31.67 -16.65
#